data_AF-A0A1T5CBN5-F1
#
_entry.id   AF-A0A1T5CBN5-F1
#
_cell.length_a   1.000
_cell.length_b   1.000
_cell.length_c   1.000
_cell.angle_alpha   90.00
_cell.angle_beta   90.00
_cell.angle_gamma   90.00
#
_symmetry.space_group_name_H-M   'P 1'
#
loop_
_entity.id
_entity.type
_entity.pdbx_description
1 polymer ?
#
loop_
_entity_poly.entity_id
_entity_poly.type
_entity_poly.pdbx_seq_one_letter_code
_entity_poly.pdbx_strand_id
1 'polypeptide(L)'
;MRYIFNQVYIIGAFCLLVSCTAMGQKFNTHEVKSGETLESISKLYGVTPANILQYNKEIKQGQQLRPNTILVVPGAKIAAKPATSVSGIANNNIQDSIITREPIGYTTHRVRKKETIFGITQQYKITEEELKKYNTQLYASPLQKKMELRIPKYRAPNKEEIGLNENDFEKYIVAQKETRWSIAHKYGITIDSMLVLNPGLSKTNNYLSEGYELLMPKIAGSSVQNQVTQIYTSYTVPAKMNFYRLEQEFGVKSDEIVRLNPEITERGGLKEGMVIRIPEQKVETGVINTDNYIFYEVKPKQNEFRLTRKFGMTWAELVQLNPDLKGGLKAGMVLKLPKDKVGDFEVKNSLVLDKVNLIDSINVAMVPKILFLLPFRLDKLNLSDKEAVEKAIDSRKDIKYSLGLYSGALVAIDSLKSLGVSVDIKTFDNQLDLVKTKQILQGEQLGGYSAVFGPLDIPSLKETAVQAAKFNIPVVAPIPAKSDISLNNVFFSYTDEEVLLKHLLDYVETKHEEETILIIADENSKVEQTAILKRFPNAKVVVVKEEEKNIGINRDKLQTLLSDKVPNWVFVESDNYKLIASVVSILNSFNNTAFDAVLGKDKVSVRMFTTDMNSAFENDVISNTHLSNLNFTYPSVNRQVANNSFVERYRKRFGDDPDRYAIRGFDLTFDLLLKLAYKNDLIDVSRFIGETEYNGNKFNYERKGIAGYYNQSSYIMMIDDLRIKELE
;
A
#
# COMPACT_ATOMS: atom_id res chain seq x y z
N MET A 1 -27.07 46.62 -10.61
CA MET A 1 -27.12 45.41 -11.47
C MET A 1 -26.06 45.36 -12.58
N ARG A 2 -25.71 46.45 -13.26
CA ARG A 2 -24.69 46.43 -14.35
C ARG A 2 -23.25 46.09 -13.89
N TYR A 3 -22.87 46.37 -12.65
CA TYR A 3 -21.51 46.12 -12.13
C TYR A 3 -21.25 44.63 -11.83
N ILE A 4 -22.29 43.91 -11.39
CA ILE A 4 -22.22 42.47 -11.07
C ILE A 4 -22.11 41.63 -12.36
N PHE A 5 -22.78 42.07 -13.44
CA PHE A 5 -22.68 41.40 -14.73
C PHE A 5 -21.28 41.44 -15.34
N ASN A 6 -20.52 42.54 -15.15
CA ASN A 6 -19.16 42.66 -15.68
C ASN A 6 -18.14 41.78 -14.92
N GLN A 7 -18.33 41.51 -13.63
CA GLN A 7 -17.43 40.61 -12.90
C GLN A 7 -17.65 39.13 -13.22
N VAL A 8 -18.90 38.72 -13.52
CA VAL A 8 -19.21 37.34 -13.95
C VAL A 8 -18.57 37.03 -15.33
N TYR A 9 -18.51 38.00 -16.23
CA TYR A 9 -17.81 37.84 -17.51
C TYR A 9 -16.28 37.75 -17.35
N ILE A 10 -15.69 38.47 -16.40
CA ILE A 10 -14.24 38.43 -16.15
C ILE A 10 -13.83 37.10 -15.49
N ILE A 11 -14.65 36.55 -14.59
CA ILE A 11 -14.41 35.24 -13.96
C ILE A 11 -14.65 34.10 -14.98
N GLY A 12 -15.69 34.21 -15.82
CA GLY A 12 -15.93 33.26 -16.92
C GLY A 12 -14.82 33.26 -17.97
N ALA A 13 -14.23 34.42 -18.27
CA ALA A 13 -13.11 34.54 -19.18
C ALA A 13 -11.78 34.01 -18.58
N PHE A 14 -11.60 34.09 -17.26
CA PHE A 14 -10.42 33.54 -16.59
C PHE A 14 -10.48 32.01 -16.47
N CYS A 15 -11.66 31.43 -16.28
CA CYS A 15 -11.86 29.97 -16.30
C CYS A 15 -11.66 29.32 -17.68
N LEU A 16 -11.75 30.09 -18.78
CA LEU A 16 -11.40 29.62 -20.13
C LEU A 16 -9.89 29.65 -20.42
N LEU A 17 -9.10 30.37 -19.62
CA LEU A 17 -7.65 30.58 -19.84
C LEU A 17 -6.74 29.57 -19.11
N VAL A 18 -7.30 28.63 -18.32
CA VAL A 18 -6.54 27.51 -17.74
C VAL A 18 -7.15 26.19 -18.15
N SER A 19 -7.27 25.97 -19.46
CA SER A 19 -7.39 24.63 -20.03
C SER A 19 -6.00 24.16 -20.44
N CYS A 20 -5.29 23.50 -19.51
CA CYS A 20 -4.11 22.72 -19.84
C CYS A 20 -4.53 21.61 -20.81
N THR A 21 -4.27 21.79 -22.10
CA THR A 21 -4.35 20.71 -23.08
C THR A 21 -3.15 19.80 -22.87
N ALA A 22 -3.34 18.74 -22.09
CA ALA A 22 -2.43 17.61 -22.09
C ALA A 22 -2.41 17.02 -23.51
N MET A 23 -1.34 17.22 -24.28
CA MET A 23 -1.10 16.47 -25.51
C MET A 23 -0.80 15.03 -25.13
N GLY A 24 -1.83 14.17 -25.18
CA GLY A 24 -1.68 12.73 -25.04
C GLY A 24 -0.90 12.16 -26.23
N GLN A 25 0.22 11.50 -25.95
CA GLN A 25 0.95 10.70 -26.93
C GLN A 25 0.06 9.51 -27.34
N LYS A 26 -0.18 9.32 -28.65
CA LYS A 26 -0.96 8.17 -29.16
C LYS A 26 -0.07 6.92 -29.19
N PHE A 27 -0.58 5.83 -28.63
CA PHE A 27 0.07 4.52 -28.59
C PHE A 27 -0.65 3.56 -29.53
N ASN A 28 0.11 2.76 -30.28
CA ASN A 28 -0.41 1.60 -31.01
C ASN A 28 0.03 0.33 -30.28
N THR A 29 -0.71 -0.76 -30.44
CA THR A 29 -0.27 -2.10 -30.04
C THR A 29 0.25 -2.87 -31.26
N HIS A 30 1.25 -3.72 -31.05
CA HIS A 30 1.76 -4.63 -32.06
C HIS A 30 1.89 -6.04 -31.50
N GLU A 31 1.26 -7.01 -32.16
CA GLU A 31 1.44 -8.42 -31.86
C GLU A 31 2.69 -8.95 -32.56
N VAL A 32 3.65 -9.45 -31.78
CA VAL A 32 4.89 -10.03 -32.28
C VAL A 32 4.58 -11.32 -33.05
N LYS A 33 4.93 -11.37 -34.33
CA LYS A 33 4.83 -12.59 -35.14
C LYS A 33 6.10 -13.43 -35.02
N SER A 34 5.99 -14.72 -35.37
CA SER A 34 7.14 -15.64 -35.35
C SER A 34 8.28 -15.12 -36.23
N GLY A 35 9.46 -14.96 -35.61
CA GLY A 35 10.67 -14.45 -36.27
C GLY A 35 10.83 -12.92 -36.25
N GLU A 36 9.90 -12.17 -35.68
CA GLU A 36 10.05 -10.72 -35.52
C GLU A 36 10.97 -10.37 -34.33
N THR A 37 11.78 -9.32 -34.52
CA THR A 37 12.73 -8.78 -33.55
C THR A 37 12.30 -7.38 -33.13
N LEU A 38 12.78 -6.92 -31.98
CA LEU A 38 12.50 -5.56 -31.52
C LEU A 38 12.97 -4.52 -32.54
N GLU A 39 14.06 -4.80 -33.25
CA GLU A 39 14.63 -4.00 -34.33
C GLU A 39 13.74 -4.01 -35.58
N SER A 40 13.17 -5.15 -35.97
CA SER A 40 12.26 -5.21 -37.12
C SER A 40 10.94 -4.50 -36.83
N ILE A 41 10.44 -4.60 -35.59
CA ILE A 41 9.21 -3.96 -35.15
C ILE A 41 9.42 -2.46 -34.97
N SER A 42 10.52 -2.02 -34.37
CA SER A 42 10.82 -0.59 -34.24
C SER A 42 10.91 0.08 -35.62
N LYS A 43 11.50 -0.60 -36.60
CA LYS A 43 11.58 -0.16 -37.98
C LYS A 43 10.20 -0.13 -38.66
N LEU A 44 9.33 -1.10 -38.37
CA LEU A 44 7.95 -1.15 -38.88
C LEU A 44 7.14 0.08 -38.44
N TYR A 45 7.30 0.50 -37.19
CA TYR A 45 6.57 1.62 -36.60
C TYR A 45 7.28 2.97 -36.64
N GLY A 46 8.49 3.03 -37.22
CA GLY A 46 9.27 4.27 -37.32
C GLY A 46 9.73 4.82 -35.96
N VAL A 47 9.95 3.95 -34.98
CA VAL A 47 10.41 4.30 -33.63
C VAL A 47 11.76 3.63 -33.33
N THR A 48 12.43 4.07 -32.27
CA THR A 48 13.65 3.39 -31.80
C THR A 48 13.27 2.18 -30.94
N PRO A 49 14.10 1.11 -30.91
CA PRO A 49 13.93 0.02 -29.95
C PRO A 49 13.87 0.54 -28.52
N ALA A 50 14.69 1.55 -28.18
CA ALA A 50 14.68 2.21 -26.88
C ALA A 50 13.32 2.85 -26.55
N ASN A 51 12.64 3.46 -27.53
CA ASN A 51 11.30 4.02 -27.33
C ASN A 51 10.27 2.93 -27.10
N ILE A 52 10.39 1.76 -27.75
CA ILE A 52 9.53 0.62 -27.44
C ILE A 52 9.82 0.14 -26.01
N LEU A 53 11.09 -0.07 -25.65
CA LEU A 53 11.48 -0.55 -24.31
C LEU A 53 11.08 0.42 -23.18
N GLN A 54 11.02 1.72 -23.45
CA GLN A 54 10.58 2.73 -22.47
C GLN A 54 9.16 2.46 -21.97
N TYR A 55 8.29 1.93 -22.84
CA TYR A 55 6.89 1.59 -22.54
C TYR A 55 6.64 0.08 -22.42
N ASN A 56 7.68 -0.75 -22.55
CA ASN A 56 7.65 -2.21 -22.37
C ASN A 56 8.87 -2.62 -21.52
N LYS A 57 8.91 -2.15 -20.26
CA LYS A 57 10.08 -2.19 -19.35
C LYS A 57 10.50 -3.61 -18.95
N GLU A 58 9.60 -4.56 -19.15
CA GLU A 58 9.78 -6.00 -18.95
C GLU A 58 10.63 -6.67 -20.04
N ILE A 59 10.84 -6.00 -21.17
CA ILE A 59 11.69 -6.47 -22.27
C ILE A 59 13.04 -5.78 -22.17
N LYS A 60 14.12 -6.56 -22.20
CA LYS A 60 15.48 -6.02 -22.20
C LYS A 60 16.01 -5.83 -23.61
N GLN A 61 16.85 -4.82 -23.80
CA GLN A 61 17.56 -4.61 -25.06
C GLN A 61 18.36 -5.89 -25.43
N GLY A 62 18.08 -6.46 -26.61
CA GLY A 62 18.69 -7.71 -27.08
C GLY A 62 17.98 -9.01 -26.66
N GLN A 63 16.85 -8.95 -25.94
CA GLN A 63 16.04 -10.12 -25.60
C GLN A 63 15.23 -10.59 -26.82
N GLN A 64 15.24 -11.90 -27.11
CA GLN A 64 14.40 -12.48 -28.17
C GLN A 64 12.92 -12.37 -27.80
N LEU A 65 12.11 -11.83 -28.71
CA LEU A 65 10.67 -11.65 -28.51
C LEU A 65 9.93 -12.96 -28.77
N ARG A 66 8.94 -13.27 -27.92
CA ARG A 66 8.08 -14.44 -28.08
C ARG A 66 6.92 -14.10 -29.02
N PRO A 67 6.51 -15.00 -29.94
CA PRO A 67 5.30 -14.80 -30.73
C PRO A 67 4.08 -14.53 -29.83
N ASN A 68 3.15 -13.69 -30.31
CA ASN A 68 1.93 -13.23 -29.64
C ASN A 68 2.16 -12.28 -28.44
N THR A 69 3.40 -11.84 -28.20
CA THR A 69 3.67 -10.76 -27.25
C THR A 69 3.07 -9.46 -27.80
N ILE A 70 2.28 -8.74 -27.01
CA ILE A 70 1.73 -7.44 -27.40
C ILE A 70 2.66 -6.33 -26.91
N LEU A 71 3.24 -5.58 -27.85
CA LEU A 71 4.10 -4.43 -27.57
C LEU A 71 3.33 -3.13 -27.67
N VAL A 72 3.52 -2.25 -26.69
CA VAL A 72 3.02 -0.87 -26.72
C VAL A 72 4.03 0.00 -27.46
N VAL A 73 3.65 0.55 -28.61
CA VAL A 73 4.53 1.29 -29.51
C VAL A 73 4.05 2.74 -29.66
N PRO A 74 4.85 3.75 -29.24
CA PRO A 74 4.46 5.16 -29.31
C PRO A 74 4.65 5.76 -30.71
N GLY A 75 3.60 6.14 -31.44
CA GLY A 75 3.74 6.79 -32.78
C GLY A 75 2.53 6.67 -33.72
N ALA A 76 2.55 7.32 -34.88
CA ALA A 76 1.47 7.28 -35.89
C ALA A 76 1.95 6.77 -37.27
N LYS A 77 1.55 5.52 -37.57
CA LYS A 77 1.54 4.73 -38.84
C LYS A 77 2.85 4.36 -39.58
N ILE A 78 2.76 3.18 -40.18
CA ILE A 78 3.77 2.20 -40.64
C ILE A 78 4.42 2.55 -41.99
N ALA A 79 5.73 2.31 -42.15
CA ALA A 79 6.45 2.46 -43.43
C ALA A 79 6.48 1.15 -44.25
N ALA A 80 6.01 1.19 -45.50
CA ALA A 80 6.14 0.10 -46.46
C ALA A 80 7.59 0.00 -47.00
N LYS A 81 8.09 -1.23 -47.18
CA LYS A 81 9.46 -1.59 -47.65
C LYS A 81 9.58 -1.51 -49.18
N PRO A 82 10.79 -1.30 -49.77
CA PRO A 82 11.60 -2.47 -50.17
C PRO A 82 13.16 -2.32 -50.20
N ALA A 83 13.83 -3.49 -50.18
CA ALA A 83 15.13 -3.95 -50.75
C ALA A 83 16.54 -3.33 -50.42
N THR A 84 17.37 -4.17 -49.74
CA THR A 84 18.79 -4.62 -49.97
C THR A 84 20.04 -3.69 -50.05
N SER A 85 21.13 -4.19 -49.43
CA SER A 85 22.62 -3.98 -49.63
C SER A 85 23.31 -2.85 -48.82
N VAL A 86 24.09 -3.04 -47.75
CA VAL A 86 25.49 -3.55 -47.52
C VAL A 86 26.60 -2.46 -47.52
N SER A 87 27.16 -2.24 -46.30
CA SER A 87 28.54 -1.86 -45.87
C SER A 87 29.20 -0.47 -46.12
N GLY A 88 29.81 0.11 -45.05
CA GLY A 88 31.07 0.90 -45.14
C GLY A 88 31.28 2.18 -44.29
N ILE A 89 31.62 2.04 -42.99
CA ILE A 89 32.63 2.74 -42.14
C ILE A 89 32.80 4.32 -42.11
N ALA A 90 32.80 4.83 -40.85
CA ALA A 90 33.58 5.93 -40.22
C ALA A 90 33.09 7.42 -40.12
N ASN A 91 32.86 7.78 -38.85
CA ASN A 91 33.35 8.94 -38.07
C ASN A 91 32.75 10.37 -38.13
N ASN A 92 32.42 10.81 -36.91
CA ASN A 92 32.51 12.15 -36.29
C ASN A 92 31.35 13.17 -36.37
N ASN A 93 30.67 13.26 -35.22
CA ASN A 93 30.29 14.44 -34.42
C ASN A 93 29.42 15.59 -34.97
N ILE A 94 28.28 15.74 -34.26
CA ILE A 94 27.48 16.93 -33.93
C ILE A 94 26.68 17.59 -35.07
N GLN A 95 25.39 17.25 -35.18
CA GLN A 95 24.27 18.22 -35.23
C GLN A 95 22.92 17.50 -35.23
N ASP A 96 21.95 18.09 -34.52
CA ASP A 96 20.53 17.73 -34.52
C ASP A 96 20.02 17.45 -35.94
N SER A 97 19.51 16.23 -36.15
CA SER A 97 18.89 15.84 -37.41
C SER A 97 17.39 16.15 -37.35
N ILE A 98 17.04 17.36 -37.76
CA ILE A 98 15.70 17.75 -38.18
C ILE A 98 15.25 16.77 -39.29
N ILE A 99 14.13 16.08 -39.13
CA ILE A 99 13.52 15.34 -40.24
C ILE A 99 12.94 16.37 -41.21
N THR A 100 13.69 16.67 -42.27
CA THR A 100 13.25 17.49 -43.38
C THR A 100 12.48 16.65 -44.38
N ARG A 101 11.18 16.91 -44.53
CA ARG A 101 10.42 16.50 -45.73
C ARG A 101 10.78 17.43 -46.89
N GLU A 102 11.09 16.87 -48.06
CA GLU A 102 11.38 17.67 -49.26
C GLU A 102 10.08 18.11 -49.96
N PRO A 103 9.97 19.39 -50.36
CA PRO A 103 8.76 19.89 -50.99
C PRO A 103 8.62 19.41 -52.43
N ILE A 104 7.41 18.99 -52.79
CA ILE A 104 7.07 18.58 -54.16
C ILE A 104 6.92 19.78 -55.12
N GLY A 105 7.09 21.01 -54.63
CA GLY A 105 7.05 22.25 -55.39
C GLY A 105 6.94 23.47 -54.46
N TYR A 106 6.99 24.68 -55.03
CA TYR A 106 6.86 25.93 -54.28
C TYR A 106 5.76 26.82 -54.83
N THR A 107 5.18 27.66 -53.97
CA THR A 107 4.32 28.78 -54.37
C THR A 107 4.77 30.07 -53.73
N THR A 108 4.66 31.18 -54.46
CA THR A 108 4.98 32.50 -53.93
C THR A 108 3.76 33.11 -53.23
N HIS A 109 3.94 33.60 -52.00
CA HIS A 109 2.93 34.33 -51.23
C HIS A 109 3.42 35.74 -50.93
N ARG A 110 2.67 36.76 -51.35
CA ARG A 110 3.00 38.17 -51.07
C ARG A 110 2.31 38.65 -49.80
N VAL A 111 3.11 39.02 -48.80
CA VAL A 111 2.67 39.38 -47.44
C VAL A 111 1.74 40.59 -47.45
N ARG A 112 0.54 40.42 -46.90
CA ARG A 112 -0.47 41.49 -46.75
C ARG A 112 -0.30 42.27 -45.45
N LYS A 113 -1.03 43.38 -45.31
CA LYS A 113 -0.96 44.22 -44.10
C LYS A 113 -1.49 43.42 -42.89
N LYS A 114 -0.70 43.32 -41.82
CA LYS A 114 -0.99 42.60 -40.56
C LYS A 114 -0.96 41.06 -40.62
N GLU A 115 -0.42 40.45 -41.68
CA GLU A 115 -0.15 39.00 -41.66
C GLU A 115 1.05 38.66 -40.75
N THR A 116 1.01 37.49 -40.11
CA THR A 116 2.07 36.99 -39.23
C THR A 116 2.61 35.66 -39.76
N ILE A 117 3.86 35.32 -39.40
CA ILE A 117 4.50 34.06 -39.79
C ILE A 117 3.63 32.86 -39.41
N PHE A 118 3.11 32.85 -38.19
CA PHE A 118 2.20 31.82 -37.69
C PHE A 118 0.90 31.69 -38.53
N GLY A 119 0.30 32.82 -38.91
CA GLY A 119 -0.90 32.80 -39.75
C GLY A 119 -0.63 32.20 -41.14
N ILE A 120 0.52 32.53 -41.73
CA ILE A 120 0.95 32.03 -43.04
C ILE A 120 1.29 30.53 -42.96
N THR A 121 2.03 30.09 -41.94
CA THR A 121 2.39 28.67 -41.77
C THR A 121 1.16 27.80 -41.57
N GLN A 122 0.17 28.29 -40.83
CA GLN A 122 -1.10 27.59 -40.62
C GLN A 122 -1.95 27.53 -41.89
N GLN A 123 -2.00 28.62 -42.66
CA GLN A 123 -2.73 28.68 -43.93
C GLN A 123 -2.19 27.65 -44.94
N TYR A 124 -0.86 27.49 -45.01
CA TYR A 124 -0.21 26.58 -45.96
C TYR A 124 0.11 25.20 -45.37
N LYS A 125 -0.25 24.94 -44.11
CA LYS A 125 -0.02 23.68 -43.38
C LYS A 125 1.45 23.24 -43.38
N ILE A 126 2.33 24.20 -43.18
CA ILE A 126 3.78 23.99 -43.03
C ILE A 126 4.24 24.50 -41.67
N THR A 127 5.42 24.09 -41.22
CA THR A 127 6.01 24.60 -39.98
C THR A 127 6.73 25.93 -40.22
N GLU A 128 6.96 26.69 -39.14
CA GLU A 128 7.72 27.93 -39.20
C GLU A 128 9.18 27.71 -39.62
N GLU A 129 9.79 26.61 -39.17
CA GLU A 129 11.14 26.22 -39.59
C GLU A 129 11.19 25.87 -41.08
N GLU A 130 10.18 25.16 -41.61
CA GLU A 130 10.07 24.89 -43.05
C GLU A 130 9.86 26.17 -43.87
N LEU A 131 9.11 27.15 -43.35
CA LEU A 131 8.92 28.44 -44.02
C LEU A 131 10.23 29.26 -44.03
N LYS A 132 10.92 29.34 -42.89
CA LYS A 132 12.17 30.10 -42.76
C LYS A 132 13.33 29.45 -43.51
N LYS A 133 13.36 28.11 -43.60
CA LYS A 133 14.37 27.37 -44.38
C LYS A 133 14.46 27.82 -45.84
N TYR A 134 13.32 28.13 -46.47
CA TYR A 134 13.27 28.57 -47.87
C TYR A 134 13.12 30.09 -48.04
N ASN A 135 13.18 30.85 -46.94
CA ASN A 135 13.11 32.31 -46.89
C ASN A 135 14.07 32.83 -45.81
N THR A 136 15.37 32.57 -46.00
CA THR A 136 16.39 32.77 -44.97
C THR A 136 16.51 34.21 -44.48
N GLN A 137 16.06 35.20 -45.27
CA GLN A 137 15.96 36.60 -44.85
C GLN A 137 15.09 36.79 -43.59
N LEU A 138 14.18 35.87 -43.30
CA LEU A 138 13.33 35.89 -42.10
C LEU A 138 14.07 35.54 -40.80
N TYR A 139 15.33 35.08 -40.87
CA TYR A 139 16.19 34.90 -39.70
C TYR A 139 16.83 36.22 -39.23
N ALA A 140 17.02 37.17 -40.13
CA ALA A 140 17.70 38.44 -39.85
C ALA A 140 16.75 39.64 -39.78
N SER A 141 15.57 39.56 -40.40
CA SER A 141 14.58 40.65 -40.42
C SER A 141 13.15 40.14 -40.15
N PRO A 142 12.34 40.89 -39.38
CA PRO A 142 10.94 40.54 -39.18
C PRO A 142 10.14 40.66 -40.49
N LEU A 143 9.02 39.93 -40.57
CA LEU A 143 8.15 39.88 -41.76
C LEU A 143 7.61 41.27 -42.14
N GLN A 144 7.86 41.75 -43.37
CA GLN A 144 7.44 43.09 -43.83
C GLN A 144 6.34 43.05 -44.89
N LYS A 145 5.51 44.11 -44.93
CA LYS A 145 4.42 44.25 -45.92
C LYS A 145 4.97 44.26 -47.35
N LYS A 146 4.29 43.57 -48.27
CA LYS A 146 4.65 43.37 -49.70
C LYS A 146 5.85 42.46 -49.95
N MET A 147 6.47 41.91 -48.91
CA MET A 147 7.54 40.90 -49.02
C MET A 147 6.98 39.64 -49.70
N GLU A 148 7.74 39.04 -50.60
CA GLU A 148 7.36 37.80 -51.28
C GLU A 148 8.06 36.61 -50.64
N LEU A 149 7.26 35.63 -50.19
CA LEU A 149 7.72 34.42 -49.52
C LEU A 149 7.54 33.21 -50.40
N ARG A 150 8.56 32.36 -50.45
CA ARG A 150 8.57 31.08 -51.15
C ARG A 150 8.06 29.98 -50.22
N ILE A 151 6.83 29.53 -50.44
CA ILE A 151 6.13 28.58 -49.59
C ILE A 151 6.28 27.16 -50.16
N PRO A 152 6.87 26.19 -49.42
CA PRO A 152 6.94 24.79 -49.84
C PRO A 152 5.56 24.10 -49.83
N LYS A 153 5.27 23.27 -50.84
CA LYS A 153 4.06 22.43 -50.92
C LYS A 153 4.38 20.97 -50.63
N TYR A 154 3.50 20.32 -49.86
CA TYR A 154 3.59 18.89 -49.52
C TYR A 154 2.27 18.18 -49.83
N ARG A 155 2.31 16.87 -50.12
CA ARG A 155 1.13 16.05 -50.42
C ARG A 155 0.31 15.82 -49.14
N ALA A 156 -1.00 16.03 -49.17
CA ALA A 156 -1.88 15.85 -48.00
C ALA A 156 -2.32 14.38 -47.82
N PRO A 157 -2.39 13.83 -46.59
CA PRO A 157 -2.85 12.46 -46.35
C PRO A 157 -4.37 12.36 -46.11
N ASN A 158 -4.99 11.29 -46.64
CA ASN A 158 -6.38 10.88 -46.37
C ASN A 158 -6.52 10.17 -45.01
N LYS A 159 -7.69 10.31 -44.37
CA LYS A 159 -8.09 9.61 -43.14
C LYS A 159 -8.71 8.25 -43.48
N GLU A 160 -8.18 7.18 -42.87
CA GLU A 160 -8.85 5.88 -42.74
C GLU A 160 -8.70 5.37 -41.30
N GLU A 161 -9.84 5.01 -40.70
CA GLU A 161 -10.01 4.31 -39.43
C GLU A 161 -9.45 2.88 -39.54
N ILE A 162 -8.69 2.43 -38.53
CA ILE A 162 -8.37 1.01 -38.36
C ILE A 162 -9.35 0.48 -37.32
N GLY A 163 -10.34 -0.31 -37.76
CA GLY A 163 -11.27 -1.01 -36.88
C GLY A 163 -10.60 -2.20 -36.19
N LEU A 164 -10.95 -2.42 -34.92
CA LEU A 164 -10.62 -3.63 -34.17
C LEU A 164 -11.42 -4.81 -34.76
N ASN A 165 -10.79 -5.95 -34.98
CA ASN A 165 -11.47 -7.15 -35.45
C ASN A 165 -12.00 -7.93 -34.22
N GLU A 166 -13.32 -7.98 -34.02
CA GLU A 166 -13.94 -8.57 -32.82
C GLU A 166 -13.64 -10.07 -32.64
N ASN A 167 -13.18 -10.74 -33.69
CA ASN A 167 -12.88 -12.18 -33.68
C ASN A 167 -11.60 -12.56 -32.90
N ASP A 168 -10.72 -11.60 -32.62
CA ASP A 168 -9.40 -11.85 -32.00
C ASP A 168 -9.44 -11.80 -30.45
N PHE A 169 -10.60 -11.50 -29.86
CA PHE A 169 -10.77 -11.31 -28.43
C PHE A 169 -11.87 -12.21 -27.84
N GLU A 170 -11.77 -12.50 -26.55
CA GLU A 170 -12.78 -13.21 -25.75
C GLU A 170 -13.06 -12.48 -24.44
N LYS A 171 -14.19 -12.83 -23.83
CA LYS A 171 -14.63 -12.29 -22.54
C LYS A 171 -14.19 -13.24 -21.43
N TYR A 172 -13.47 -12.71 -20.45
CA TYR A 172 -12.99 -13.43 -19.27
C TYR A 172 -13.69 -12.93 -18.02
N ILE A 173 -14.26 -13.84 -17.21
CA ILE A 173 -14.89 -13.51 -15.94
C ILE A 173 -13.87 -13.70 -14.82
N VAL A 174 -13.61 -12.64 -14.07
CA VAL A 174 -12.65 -12.63 -12.96
C VAL A 174 -13.09 -13.59 -11.88
N ALA A 175 -12.28 -14.62 -11.61
CA ALA A 175 -12.53 -15.56 -10.53
C ALA A 175 -12.11 -14.95 -9.17
N GLN A 176 -12.61 -15.55 -8.08
CA GLN A 176 -12.29 -15.15 -6.73
C GLN A 176 -10.77 -15.11 -6.51
N LYS A 177 -10.26 -14.02 -5.91
CA LYS A 177 -8.83 -13.80 -5.59
C LYS A 177 -7.90 -13.63 -6.81
N GLU A 178 -8.42 -13.54 -8.04
CA GLU A 178 -7.59 -13.17 -9.20
C GLU A 178 -7.26 -11.67 -9.23
N THR A 179 -6.09 -11.34 -9.74
CA THR A 179 -5.62 -9.97 -9.89
C THR A 179 -5.42 -9.64 -11.37
N ARG A 180 -5.34 -8.34 -11.70
CA ARG A 180 -5.02 -7.91 -13.08
C ARG A 180 -3.72 -8.55 -13.58
N TRP A 181 -2.74 -8.78 -12.69
CA TRP A 181 -1.49 -9.44 -13.05
C TRP A 181 -1.68 -10.94 -13.32
N SER A 182 -2.38 -11.68 -12.45
CA SER A 182 -2.56 -13.13 -12.64
C SER A 182 -3.30 -13.44 -13.94
N ILE A 183 -4.26 -12.59 -14.30
CA ILE A 183 -5.03 -12.71 -15.55
C ILE A 183 -4.18 -12.27 -16.76
N ALA A 184 -3.49 -11.13 -16.68
CA ALA A 184 -2.63 -10.66 -17.79
C ALA A 184 -1.54 -11.70 -18.12
N HIS A 185 -0.94 -12.28 -17.08
CA HIS A 185 0.06 -13.34 -17.19
C HIS A 185 -0.52 -14.63 -17.80
N LYS A 186 -1.72 -15.05 -17.37
CA LYS A 186 -2.45 -16.20 -17.94
C LYS A 186 -2.65 -16.08 -19.45
N TYR A 187 -2.87 -14.85 -19.93
CA TYR A 187 -3.09 -14.54 -21.34
C TYR A 187 -1.83 -14.09 -22.09
N GLY A 188 -0.67 -14.06 -21.43
CA GLY A 188 0.60 -13.66 -22.04
C GLY A 188 0.67 -12.18 -22.48
N ILE A 189 -0.15 -11.30 -21.89
CA ILE A 189 -0.16 -9.86 -22.18
C ILE A 189 0.34 -9.03 -20.99
N THR A 190 0.71 -7.78 -21.26
CA THR A 190 1.11 -6.83 -20.21
C THR A 190 -0.11 -6.22 -19.51
N ILE A 191 0.07 -5.73 -18.27
CA ILE A 191 -1.00 -5.00 -17.55
C ILE A 191 -1.40 -3.74 -18.34
N ASP A 192 -0.43 -3.03 -18.93
CA ASP A 192 -0.73 -1.86 -19.77
C ASP A 192 -1.55 -2.25 -21.02
N SER A 193 -1.27 -3.40 -21.63
CA SER A 193 -2.08 -3.94 -22.73
C SER A 193 -3.49 -4.30 -22.26
N MET A 194 -3.63 -4.92 -21.07
CA MET A 194 -4.92 -5.19 -20.46
C MET A 194 -5.72 -3.92 -20.18
N LEU A 195 -5.09 -2.85 -19.68
CA LEU A 195 -5.71 -1.55 -19.42
C LEU A 195 -6.14 -0.83 -20.70
N VAL A 196 -5.41 -1.04 -21.80
CA VAL A 196 -5.80 -0.55 -23.13
C VAL A 196 -7.02 -1.31 -23.66
N LEU A 197 -7.08 -2.63 -23.46
CA LEU A 197 -8.24 -3.45 -23.83
C LEU A 197 -9.47 -3.19 -22.96
N ASN A 198 -9.25 -2.79 -21.71
CA ASN A 198 -10.29 -2.58 -20.71
C ASN A 198 -10.22 -1.14 -20.16
N PRO A 199 -10.57 -0.11 -20.97
CA PRO A 199 -10.40 1.30 -20.61
C PRO A 199 -11.28 1.76 -19.44
N GLY A 200 -12.26 0.95 -19.02
CA GLY A 200 -13.05 1.16 -17.81
C GLY A 200 -12.31 0.84 -16.50
N LEU A 201 -11.14 0.21 -16.56
CA LEU A 201 -10.29 -0.04 -15.40
C LEU A 201 -9.50 1.21 -15.03
N SER A 202 -9.40 1.48 -13.72
CA SER A 202 -8.61 2.60 -13.22
C SER A 202 -7.12 2.39 -13.45
N LYS A 203 -6.42 3.41 -13.94
CA LYS A 203 -4.96 3.42 -14.12
C LYS A 203 -4.18 3.66 -12.82
N THR A 204 -4.87 4.07 -11.75
CA THR A 204 -4.26 4.47 -10.47
C THR A 204 -4.51 3.48 -9.34
N ASN A 205 -5.37 2.48 -9.56
CA ASN A 205 -5.59 1.38 -8.62
C ASN A 205 -5.51 0.04 -9.34
N ASN A 206 -5.07 -1.00 -8.64
CA ASN A 206 -4.95 -2.36 -9.18
C ASN A 206 -6.14 -3.26 -8.79
N TYR A 207 -7.18 -2.66 -8.19
CA TYR A 207 -8.36 -3.38 -7.71
C TYR A 207 -9.17 -3.96 -8.88
N LEU A 208 -9.65 -5.18 -8.71
CA LEU A 208 -10.45 -5.90 -9.68
C LEU A 208 -11.48 -6.74 -8.90
N SER A 209 -12.76 -6.49 -9.12
CA SER A 209 -13.83 -7.19 -8.40
C SER A 209 -14.08 -8.58 -9.00
N GLU A 210 -14.43 -9.54 -8.14
CA GLU A 210 -14.93 -10.85 -8.58
C GLU A 210 -16.15 -10.69 -9.50
N GLY A 211 -16.24 -11.54 -10.53
CA GLY A 211 -17.32 -11.49 -11.52
C GLY A 211 -17.21 -10.34 -12.52
N TYR A 212 -16.17 -9.49 -12.44
CA TYR A 212 -15.92 -8.45 -13.44
C TYR A 212 -15.57 -9.09 -14.79
N GLU A 213 -16.10 -8.54 -15.87
CA GLU A 213 -15.88 -9.05 -17.23
C GLU A 213 -14.74 -8.26 -17.91
N LEU A 214 -13.72 -8.99 -18.38
CA LEU A 214 -12.56 -8.43 -19.07
C LEU A 214 -12.52 -8.88 -20.53
N LEU A 215 -12.18 -7.96 -21.42
CA LEU A 215 -11.84 -8.26 -22.80
C LEU A 215 -10.35 -8.66 -22.88
N MET A 216 -10.10 -9.88 -23.34
CA MET A 216 -8.76 -10.50 -23.40
C MET A 216 -8.52 -11.10 -24.79
N PRO A 217 -7.27 -11.23 -25.28
CA PRO A 217 -7.00 -11.85 -26.58
C PRO A 217 -7.23 -13.36 -26.54
N LYS A 218 -7.69 -13.94 -27.65
CA LYS A 218 -7.77 -15.40 -27.77
C LYS A 218 -6.38 -16.01 -27.86
N ILE A 219 -6.11 -17.06 -27.07
CA ILE A 219 -4.85 -17.80 -27.15
C ILE A 219 -4.90 -18.69 -28.41
N ALA A 220 -4.02 -18.43 -29.38
CA ALA A 220 -3.95 -19.21 -30.62
C ALA A 220 -3.78 -20.71 -30.34
N GLY A 221 -4.73 -21.52 -30.83
CA GLY A 221 -4.83 -22.97 -30.55
C GLY A 221 -5.94 -23.36 -29.58
N SER A 222 -6.64 -22.40 -28.97
CA SER A 222 -7.78 -22.65 -28.08
C SER A 222 -9.10 -22.56 -28.84
N SER A 223 -9.30 -23.46 -29.78
CA SER A 223 -10.64 -23.83 -30.22
C SER A 223 -10.71 -25.33 -30.39
N VAL A 224 -11.78 -25.91 -29.83
CA VAL A 224 -12.14 -27.33 -29.75
C VAL A 224 -11.63 -28.04 -28.48
N GLN A 225 -12.61 -28.56 -27.72
CA GLN A 225 -12.46 -29.34 -26.50
C GLN A 225 -11.67 -30.65 -26.72
N ASN A 226 -10.89 -31.03 -25.72
CA ASN A 226 -10.27 -32.35 -25.51
C ASN A 226 -9.22 -32.81 -26.54
N GLN A 227 -8.00 -32.28 -26.45
CA GLN A 227 -6.81 -32.99 -26.91
C GLN A 227 -5.65 -32.84 -25.92
N VAL A 228 -4.98 -33.96 -25.63
CA VAL A 228 -3.79 -34.04 -24.77
C VAL A 228 -2.56 -33.72 -25.62
N THR A 229 -1.86 -32.63 -25.33
CA THR A 229 -0.64 -32.23 -26.05
C THR A 229 0.60 -32.69 -25.28
N GLN A 230 1.50 -33.42 -25.94
CA GLN A 230 2.79 -33.85 -25.38
C GLN A 230 3.85 -32.76 -25.64
N ILE A 231 4.50 -32.26 -24.58
CA ILE A 231 5.49 -31.18 -24.64
C ILE A 231 6.87 -31.78 -24.94
N TYR A 232 7.69 -31.10 -25.75
CA TYR A 232 9.06 -31.51 -26.09
C TYR A 232 10.05 -30.40 -25.74
N THR A 233 11.19 -30.76 -25.17
CA THR A 233 12.36 -29.88 -25.00
C THR A 233 13.33 -30.08 -26.16
N SER A 234 13.99 -29.02 -26.63
CA SER A 234 15.11 -29.13 -27.57
C SER A 234 16.44 -29.23 -26.81
N TYR A 235 17.23 -30.26 -27.09
CA TYR A 235 18.49 -30.57 -26.42
C TYR A 235 19.64 -30.63 -27.43
N THR A 236 20.68 -29.83 -27.20
CA THR A 236 21.90 -29.86 -28.02
C THR A 236 22.86 -30.93 -27.49
N VAL A 237 23.16 -31.93 -28.32
CA VAL A 237 24.00 -33.08 -27.98
C VAL A 237 25.43 -32.64 -27.68
N PRO A 238 25.93 -32.76 -26.44
CA PRO A 238 27.31 -32.39 -26.10
C PRO A 238 28.31 -33.47 -26.52
N ALA A 239 29.61 -33.15 -26.40
CA ALA A 239 30.71 -34.07 -26.71
C ALA A 239 30.59 -35.39 -25.94
N LYS A 240 30.78 -36.52 -26.64
CA LYS A 240 30.72 -37.90 -26.08
C LYS A 240 29.34 -38.32 -25.55
N MET A 241 28.26 -37.64 -25.94
CA MET A 241 26.89 -38.05 -25.62
C MET A 241 26.45 -39.18 -26.56
N ASN A 242 25.75 -40.18 -26.02
CA ASN A 242 25.20 -41.30 -26.79
C ASN A 242 23.78 -41.64 -26.29
N PHE A 243 23.06 -42.47 -27.03
CA PHE A 243 21.67 -42.82 -26.71
C PHE A 243 21.51 -43.39 -25.30
N TYR A 244 22.42 -44.27 -24.85
CA TYR A 244 22.37 -44.83 -23.50
C TYR A 244 22.39 -43.74 -22.41
N ARG A 245 23.23 -42.71 -22.57
CA ARG A 245 23.26 -41.58 -21.62
C ARG A 245 22.00 -40.71 -21.70
N LEU A 246 21.43 -40.52 -22.89
CA LEU A 246 20.16 -39.80 -23.05
C LEU A 246 19.00 -40.55 -22.37
N GLU A 247 18.97 -41.88 -22.47
CA GLU A 247 17.95 -42.69 -21.77
C GLU A 247 18.07 -42.57 -20.25
N GLN A 248 19.29 -42.56 -19.71
CA GLN A 248 19.52 -42.39 -18.27
C GLN A 248 19.20 -40.98 -17.77
N GLU A 249 19.50 -39.94 -18.56
CA GLU A 249 19.32 -38.54 -18.17
C GLU A 249 17.87 -38.08 -18.31
N PHE A 250 17.15 -38.55 -19.33
CA PHE A 250 15.79 -38.09 -19.64
C PHE A 250 14.69 -39.14 -19.45
N GLY A 251 15.05 -40.40 -19.17
CA GLY A 251 14.07 -41.48 -18.98
C GLY A 251 13.26 -41.84 -20.24
N VAL A 252 13.74 -41.45 -21.42
CA VAL A 252 13.09 -41.69 -22.73
C VAL A 252 13.91 -42.70 -23.51
N LYS A 253 13.27 -43.71 -24.10
CA LYS A 253 13.96 -44.75 -24.85
C LYS A 253 14.54 -44.24 -26.18
N SER A 254 15.64 -44.84 -26.60
CA SER A 254 16.41 -44.47 -27.79
C SER A 254 15.63 -44.59 -29.09
N ASP A 255 14.75 -45.58 -29.21
CA ASP A 255 13.82 -45.73 -30.34
C ASP A 255 12.83 -44.55 -30.44
N GLU A 256 12.33 -44.07 -29.31
CA GLU A 256 11.44 -42.91 -29.24
C GLU A 256 12.17 -41.60 -29.60
N ILE A 257 13.42 -41.44 -29.16
CA ILE A 257 14.27 -40.30 -29.55
C ILE A 257 14.53 -40.30 -31.05
N VAL A 258 14.84 -41.45 -31.65
CA VAL A 258 15.08 -41.55 -33.10
C VAL A 258 13.79 -41.30 -33.90
N ARG A 259 12.64 -41.78 -33.41
CA ARG A 259 11.34 -41.55 -34.04
C ARG A 259 10.99 -40.05 -34.12
N LEU A 260 11.31 -39.29 -33.07
CA LEU A 260 11.04 -37.85 -33.00
C LEU A 260 12.08 -37.01 -33.75
N ASN A 261 13.22 -37.59 -34.09
CA ASN A 261 14.34 -36.92 -34.74
C ASN A 261 14.90 -37.80 -35.89
N PRO A 262 14.15 -37.96 -36.99
CA PRO A 262 14.52 -38.85 -38.09
C PRO A 262 15.85 -38.46 -38.77
N GLU A 263 16.26 -37.20 -38.65
CA GLU A 263 17.56 -36.67 -39.09
C GLU A 263 18.78 -37.36 -38.44
N ILE A 264 18.59 -38.05 -37.31
CA ILE A 264 19.63 -38.86 -36.69
C ILE A 264 19.97 -40.05 -37.59
N THR A 265 18.98 -40.69 -38.20
CA THR A 265 19.17 -41.82 -39.11
C THR A 265 19.76 -41.36 -40.43
N GLU A 266 19.29 -40.23 -40.97
CA GLU A 266 19.78 -39.65 -42.23
C GLU A 266 21.26 -39.24 -42.17
N ARG A 267 21.76 -38.87 -40.99
CA ARG A 267 23.15 -38.44 -40.79
C ARG A 267 24.09 -39.54 -40.27
N GLY A 268 23.59 -40.78 -40.17
CA GLY A 268 24.38 -41.95 -39.78
C GLY A 268 24.64 -42.08 -38.27
N GLY A 269 23.73 -41.58 -37.43
CA GLY A 269 23.79 -41.69 -35.97
C GLY A 269 23.85 -40.33 -35.25
N LEU A 270 23.73 -40.38 -33.92
CA LEU A 270 23.75 -39.19 -33.06
C LEU A 270 25.13 -38.54 -33.06
N LYS A 271 25.22 -37.23 -33.38
CA LYS A 271 26.48 -36.48 -33.47
C LYS A 271 26.50 -35.30 -32.50
N GLU A 272 27.69 -34.98 -32.02
CA GLU A 272 27.94 -33.79 -31.21
C GLU A 272 27.49 -32.51 -31.94
N GLY A 273 26.84 -31.60 -31.21
CA GLY A 273 26.27 -30.35 -31.71
C GLY A 273 24.90 -30.48 -32.37
N MET A 274 24.35 -31.69 -32.53
CA MET A 274 23.00 -31.91 -33.06
C MET A 274 21.95 -31.43 -32.06
N VAL A 275 20.90 -30.73 -32.52
CA VAL A 275 19.78 -30.33 -31.67
C VAL A 275 18.65 -31.35 -31.86
N ILE A 276 18.34 -32.12 -30.82
CA ILE A 276 17.31 -33.16 -30.84
C ILE A 276 16.13 -32.77 -29.96
N ARG A 277 14.93 -33.20 -30.33
CA ARG A 277 13.69 -33.05 -29.56
C ARG A 277 13.51 -34.23 -28.63
N ILE A 278 13.40 -33.97 -27.34
CA ILE A 278 13.19 -34.98 -26.29
C ILE A 278 11.81 -34.72 -25.65
N PRO A 279 10.91 -35.72 -25.56
CA PRO A 279 9.62 -35.55 -24.92
C PRO A 279 9.79 -35.39 -23.40
N GLU A 280 9.10 -34.41 -22.81
CA GLU A 280 9.07 -34.24 -21.35
C GLU A 280 8.14 -35.29 -20.74
N GLN A 281 8.61 -36.03 -19.73
CA GLN A 281 7.74 -36.90 -18.96
C GLN A 281 6.73 -36.07 -18.17
N LYS A 282 5.46 -36.50 -18.22
CA LYS A 282 4.32 -35.91 -17.53
C LYS A 282 4.66 -35.63 -16.06
N VAL A 283 4.76 -34.36 -15.70
CA VAL A 283 4.44 -33.93 -14.34
C VAL A 283 2.98 -33.51 -14.38
N GLU A 284 2.11 -34.28 -13.74
CA GLU A 284 0.75 -33.81 -13.46
C GLU A 284 0.86 -32.54 -12.63
N THR A 285 0.67 -31.38 -13.26
CA THR A 285 0.34 -30.18 -12.51
C THR A 285 -1.07 -30.37 -11.98
N GLY A 286 -1.17 -31.00 -10.81
CA GLY A 286 -2.37 -30.93 -10.00
C GLY A 286 -2.77 -29.46 -9.86
N VAL A 287 -4.09 -29.24 -9.74
CA VAL A 287 -4.71 -27.96 -9.42
C VAL A 287 -3.77 -27.14 -8.55
N ILE A 288 -3.23 -26.04 -9.08
CA ILE A 288 -2.34 -25.17 -8.30
C ILE A 288 -3.24 -24.55 -7.23
N ASN A 289 -3.23 -25.15 -6.05
CA ASN A 289 -3.83 -24.58 -4.88
C ASN A 289 -2.94 -23.37 -4.47
N THR A 290 -3.41 -22.18 -4.80
CA THR A 290 -2.77 -20.90 -4.43
C THR A 290 -3.00 -20.53 -2.97
N ASP A 291 -3.77 -21.31 -2.20
CA ASP A 291 -4.07 -21.00 -0.80
C ASP A 291 -2.87 -21.13 0.14
N ASN A 292 -1.80 -21.84 -0.27
CA ASN A 292 -0.62 -22.12 0.59
C ASN A 292 0.60 -21.22 0.32
N TYR A 293 0.50 -20.27 -0.61
CA TYR A 293 1.64 -19.45 -1.03
C TYR A 293 1.33 -17.95 -0.95
N ILE A 294 2.39 -17.16 -0.80
CA ILE A 294 2.39 -15.69 -0.86
C ILE A 294 3.51 -15.22 -1.78
N PHE A 295 3.44 -13.96 -2.20
CA PHE A 295 4.33 -13.40 -3.21
C PHE A 295 5.12 -12.20 -2.69
N TYR A 296 6.42 -12.13 -3.00
CA TYR A 296 7.35 -11.11 -2.52
C TYR A 296 8.09 -10.40 -3.68
N GLU A 297 7.98 -9.08 -3.80
CA GLU A 297 8.75 -8.32 -4.78
C GLU A 297 10.17 -7.98 -4.28
N VAL A 298 11.18 -8.40 -5.04
CA VAL A 298 12.59 -8.14 -4.78
C VAL A 298 12.90 -6.67 -4.96
N LYS A 299 13.33 -5.99 -3.90
CA LYS A 299 13.66 -4.57 -3.93
C LYS A 299 15.05 -4.28 -4.54
N PRO A 300 15.31 -3.06 -5.02
CA PRO A 300 16.65 -2.64 -5.43
C PRO A 300 17.71 -2.89 -4.34
N LYS A 301 18.90 -3.35 -4.74
CA LYS A 301 20.06 -3.65 -3.85
C LYS A 301 19.87 -4.84 -2.89
N GLN A 302 18.85 -5.68 -3.08
CA GLN A 302 18.76 -6.96 -2.38
C GLN A 302 19.67 -8.02 -3.00
N ASN A 303 20.10 -8.98 -2.19
CA ASN A 303 20.95 -10.09 -2.61
C ASN A 303 20.48 -11.41 -1.97
N GLU A 304 20.96 -12.52 -2.53
CA GLU A 304 20.64 -13.89 -2.11
C GLU A 304 20.77 -14.10 -0.60
N PHE A 305 21.89 -13.67 0.00
CA PHE A 305 22.15 -13.84 1.42
C PHE A 305 21.14 -13.12 2.31
N ARG A 306 20.72 -11.90 1.94
CA ARG A 306 19.70 -11.15 2.68
C ARG A 306 18.33 -11.79 2.55
N LEU A 307 17.97 -12.32 1.38
CA LEU A 307 16.67 -12.94 1.15
C LEU A 307 16.55 -14.28 1.87
N THR A 308 17.55 -15.15 1.78
CA THR A 308 17.56 -16.46 2.46
C THR A 308 17.50 -16.32 3.98
N ARG A 309 18.28 -15.38 4.55
CA ARG A 309 18.22 -15.06 5.99
C ARG A 309 16.86 -14.47 6.40
N LYS A 310 16.25 -13.68 5.53
CA LYS A 310 14.95 -13.01 5.76
C LYS A 310 13.77 -13.97 5.71
N PHE A 311 13.83 -14.99 4.85
CA PHE A 311 12.76 -15.97 4.67
C PHE A 311 12.99 -17.27 5.46
N GLY A 312 14.12 -17.39 6.18
CA GLY A 312 14.46 -18.60 6.92
C GLY A 312 14.56 -19.85 6.04
N MET A 313 14.92 -19.69 4.77
CA MET A 313 15.04 -20.77 3.79
C MET A 313 16.36 -20.70 3.04
N THR A 314 16.83 -21.84 2.57
CA THR A 314 18.02 -21.93 1.75
C THR A 314 17.77 -21.40 0.35
N TRP A 315 18.84 -20.99 -0.34
CA TRP A 315 18.74 -20.55 -1.73
C TRP A 315 18.20 -21.66 -2.64
N ALA A 316 18.56 -22.91 -2.37
CA ALA A 316 18.09 -24.06 -3.13
C ALA A 316 16.57 -24.24 -3.03
N GLU A 317 15.99 -24.11 -1.83
CA GLU A 317 14.54 -24.17 -1.61
C GLU A 317 13.82 -23.00 -2.28
N LEU A 318 14.41 -21.80 -2.23
CA LEU A 318 13.85 -20.61 -2.87
C LEU A 318 13.88 -20.73 -4.40
N VAL A 319 14.94 -21.28 -4.98
CA VAL A 319 15.07 -21.57 -6.42
C VAL A 319 14.14 -22.70 -6.85
N GLN A 320 13.89 -23.69 -5.98
CA GLN A 320 12.93 -24.76 -6.25
C GLN A 320 11.51 -24.22 -6.38
N LEU A 321 11.14 -23.25 -5.54
CA LEU A 321 9.86 -22.55 -5.62
C LEU A 321 9.80 -21.52 -6.75
N ASN A 322 10.96 -20.98 -7.15
CA ASN A 322 11.10 -19.93 -8.16
C ASN A 322 12.21 -20.28 -9.17
N PRO A 323 11.95 -21.19 -10.13
CA PRO A 323 12.96 -21.66 -11.07
C PRO A 323 13.68 -20.56 -11.86
N ASP A 324 13.01 -19.43 -12.06
CA ASP A 324 13.56 -18.24 -12.74
C ASP A 324 14.77 -17.63 -12.01
N LEU A 325 14.97 -17.94 -10.72
CA LEU A 325 16.14 -17.51 -9.94
C LEU A 325 17.45 -18.13 -10.42
N LYS A 326 17.41 -19.22 -11.21
CA LYS A 326 18.61 -19.78 -11.87
C LYS A 326 19.31 -18.76 -12.77
N GLY A 327 18.57 -17.76 -13.27
CA GLY A 327 19.10 -16.64 -14.07
C GLY A 327 19.61 -15.45 -13.26
N GLY A 328 19.70 -15.58 -11.93
CA GLY A 328 20.15 -14.55 -11.00
C GLY A 328 19.03 -13.63 -10.50
N LEU A 329 19.20 -13.13 -9.27
CA LEU A 329 18.25 -12.25 -8.60
C LEU A 329 18.21 -10.84 -9.24
N LYS A 330 17.02 -10.35 -9.57
CA LYS A 330 16.82 -9.01 -10.17
C LYS A 330 15.81 -8.21 -9.34
N ALA A 331 16.07 -6.90 -9.19
CA ALA A 331 15.09 -5.99 -8.60
C ALA A 331 13.81 -5.96 -9.46
N GLY A 332 12.64 -5.95 -8.79
CA GLY A 332 11.31 -6.07 -9.39
C GLY A 332 10.86 -7.51 -9.65
N MET A 333 11.70 -8.53 -9.38
CA MET A 333 11.30 -9.93 -9.51
C MET A 333 10.34 -10.32 -8.38
N VAL A 334 9.27 -11.04 -8.68
CA VAL A 334 8.31 -11.50 -7.66
C VAL A 334 8.58 -12.97 -7.33
N LEU A 335 8.80 -13.26 -6.04
CA LEU A 335 9.12 -14.59 -5.53
C LEU A 335 7.91 -15.20 -4.85
N LYS A 336 7.59 -16.44 -5.21
CA LYS A 336 6.66 -17.33 -4.55
C LYS A 336 7.29 -17.88 -3.26
N LEU A 337 6.59 -17.73 -2.14
CA LEU A 337 7.00 -18.17 -0.80
C LEU A 337 5.89 -19.00 -0.14
N PRO A 338 6.21 -20.01 0.69
CA PRO A 338 5.22 -20.76 1.48
C PRO A 338 4.70 -19.92 2.66
N LYS A 339 3.40 -20.00 2.98
CA LYS A 339 2.78 -19.24 4.08
C LYS A 339 3.35 -19.55 5.47
N ASP A 340 3.78 -20.79 5.70
CA ASP A 340 4.26 -21.30 6.99
C ASP A 340 5.71 -20.90 7.31
N LYS A 341 6.41 -20.26 6.37
CA LYS A 341 7.83 -19.85 6.50
C LYS A 341 8.04 -18.35 6.52
N VAL A 342 6.97 -17.59 6.70
CA VAL A 342 6.95 -16.14 6.63
C VAL A 342 6.60 -15.66 8.03
N GLY A 343 7.58 -15.16 8.77
CA GLY A 343 7.41 -14.62 10.14
C GLY A 343 6.51 -13.37 10.20
N ASP A 344 6.98 -12.28 10.81
CA ASP A 344 6.19 -11.06 11.15
C ASP A 344 5.76 -10.16 9.96
N PHE A 345 5.23 -10.72 8.88
CA PHE A 345 4.88 -9.98 7.67
C PHE A 345 3.39 -9.64 7.58
N GLU A 346 3.06 -8.44 7.08
CA GLU A 346 1.69 -8.09 6.68
C GLU A 346 1.38 -8.68 5.30
N VAL A 347 0.28 -9.43 5.20
CA VAL A 347 -0.23 -9.94 3.92
C VAL A 347 -1.36 -9.03 3.44
N LYS A 348 -1.11 -8.22 2.40
CA LYS A 348 -2.18 -7.47 1.69
C LYS A 348 -2.32 -8.03 0.27
N ASN A 349 -3.50 -8.57 -0.06
CA ASN A 349 -3.81 -9.12 -1.38
C ASN A 349 -2.77 -10.15 -1.87
N SER A 350 -2.31 -11.04 -0.99
CA SER A 350 -1.30 -12.07 -1.26
C SER A 350 0.10 -11.56 -1.60
N LEU A 351 0.36 -10.24 -1.51
CA LEU A 351 1.69 -9.64 -1.52
C LEU A 351 2.20 -9.44 -0.09
N VAL A 352 3.42 -9.92 0.15
CA VAL A 352 4.22 -9.59 1.33
C VAL A 352 4.82 -8.21 1.12
N LEU A 353 4.24 -7.21 1.77
CA LEU A 353 4.90 -5.92 1.91
C LEU A 353 5.88 -6.03 3.07
N ASP A 354 7.14 -5.66 2.87
CA ASP A 354 8.05 -5.51 4.00
C ASP A 354 7.43 -4.54 5.00
N LYS A 355 7.37 -4.92 6.28
CA LYS A 355 7.43 -3.93 7.35
C LYS A 355 8.70 -3.11 7.07
N VAL A 356 8.53 -1.84 6.66
CA VAL A 356 9.66 -0.94 6.44
C VAL A 356 10.35 -0.79 7.78
N ASN A 357 11.49 -1.44 7.97
CA ASN A 357 12.30 -1.18 9.15
C ASN A 357 12.95 0.18 8.95
N LEU A 358 12.27 1.22 9.46
CA LEU A 358 12.67 2.61 9.31
C LEU A 358 14.11 2.84 9.77
N ILE A 359 14.55 2.12 10.81
CA ILE A 359 15.90 2.20 11.38
C ILE A 359 16.96 1.90 10.31
N ASP A 360 16.73 0.92 9.43
CA ASP A 360 17.69 0.50 8.40
C ASP A 360 17.76 1.48 7.22
N SER A 361 16.82 2.42 7.14
CA SER A 361 16.65 3.34 6.01
C SER A 361 16.78 4.82 6.41
N ILE A 362 17.20 5.11 7.64
CA ILE A 362 17.37 6.49 8.11
C ILE A 362 18.44 7.24 7.31
N ASN A 363 18.16 8.51 7.00
CA ASN A 363 19.15 9.43 6.44
C ASN A 363 19.70 10.31 7.56
N VAL A 364 20.91 9.99 8.03
CA VAL A 364 21.59 10.74 9.11
C VAL A 364 21.90 12.20 8.76
N ALA A 365 21.86 12.58 7.47
CA ALA A 365 22.01 13.98 7.05
C ALA A 365 20.72 14.80 7.27
N MET A 366 19.58 14.15 7.49
CA MET A 366 18.34 14.83 7.84
C MET A 366 18.41 15.29 9.30
N VAL A 367 18.04 16.56 9.52
CA VAL A 367 17.92 17.14 10.86
C VAL A 367 16.48 17.62 11.04
N PRO A 368 15.55 16.74 11.45
CA PRO A 368 14.17 17.14 11.68
C PRO A 368 14.08 18.21 12.76
N LYS A 369 13.24 19.23 12.56
CA LYS A 369 12.98 20.28 13.53
C LYS A 369 11.58 20.13 14.12
N ILE A 370 11.45 19.81 15.40
CA ILE A 370 10.16 19.51 16.03
C ILE A 370 9.78 20.59 17.02
N LEU A 371 8.53 21.03 16.94
CA LEU A 371 7.89 21.87 17.95
C LEU A 371 7.07 20.99 18.90
N PHE A 372 7.47 20.89 20.17
CA PHE A 372 6.62 20.34 21.23
C PHE A 372 5.76 21.45 21.82
N LEU A 373 4.45 21.28 21.75
CA LEU A 373 3.47 22.20 22.31
C LEU A 373 2.61 21.43 23.31
N LEU A 374 3.05 21.38 24.57
CA LEU A 374 2.45 20.54 25.60
C LEU A 374 2.06 21.37 26.83
N PRO A 375 0.96 21.05 27.53
CA PRO A 375 0.52 21.79 28.70
C PRO A 375 1.26 21.30 29.94
N PHE A 376 2.48 21.79 30.18
CA PHE A 376 3.21 21.49 31.41
C PHE A 376 2.59 22.14 32.65
N ARG A 377 1.72 23.15 32.42
CA ARG A 377 0.99 23.87 33.48
C ARG A 377 1.94 24.44 34.53
N LEU A 378 3.08 24.98 34.09
CA LEU A 378 4.04 25.60 35.00
C LEU A 378 3.40 26.79 35.74
N ASP A 379 2.36 27.40 35.17
CA ASP A 379 1.52 28.43 35.79
C ASP A 379 0.76 27.95 37.04
N LYS A 380 0.64 26.64 37.23
CA LYS A 380 -0.06 26.01 38.36
C LYS A 380 0.89 25.29 39.32
N LEU A 381 2.20 25.38 39.12
CA LEU A 381 3.21 24.70 39.91
C LEU A 381 4.05 25.71 40.68
N ASN A 382 4.15 25.51 41.99
CA ASN A 382 5.11 26.23 42.81
C ASN A 382 6.44 25.45 42.83
N LEU A 383 7.31 25.72 41.86
CA LEU A 383 8.58 24.97 41.70
C LEU A 383 9.54 25.11 42.90
N SER A 384 9.29 26.05 43.80
CA SER A 384 10.05 26.21 45.05
C SER A 384 9.60 25.25 46.16
N ASP A 385 8.43 24.60 46.01
CA ASP A 385 7.84 23.69 46.98
C ASP A 385 7.66 22.30 46.35
N LYS A 386 8.60 21.40 46.68
CA LYS A 386 8.64 20.06 46.11
C LYS A 386 7.38 19.25 46.45
N GLU A 387 6.90 19.32 47.69
CA GLU A 387 5.76 18.53 48.15
C GLU A 387 4.47 18.99 47.46
N ALA A 388 4.28 20.31 47.33
CA ALA A 388 3.16 20.86 46.59
C ALA A 388 3.19 20.47 45.10
N VAL A 389 4.37 20.45 44.48
CA VAL A 389 4.53 20.03 43.08
C VAL A 389 4.21 18.55 42.91
N GLU A 390 4.72 17.68 43.78
CA GLU A 390 4.48 16.24 43.74
C GLU A 390 2.97 15.95 43.84
N LYS A 391 2.28 16.57 44.80
CA LYS A 391 0.82 16.46 44.95
C LYS A 391 0.05 17.01 43.74
N ALA A 392 0.53 18.09 43.14
CA ALA A 392 -0.09 18.68 41.95
C ALA A 392 0.07 17.78 40.72
N ILE A 393 1.25 17.18 40.53
CA ILE A 393 1.48 16.15 39.52
C ILE A 393 0.54 14.98 39.81
N ASP A 394 0.44 14.53 41.07
CA ASP A 394 -0.31 13.32 41.41
C ASP A 394 -1.82 13.42 41.16
N SER A 395 -2.38 14.57 41.49
CA SER A 395 -3.82 14.83 41.39
C SER A 395 -4.27 15.23 39.98
N ARG A 396 -3.37 15.66 39.10
CA ARG A 396 -3.73 16.29 37.82
C ARG A 396 -3.34 15.47 36.61
N LYS A 397 -4.35 14.89 35.97
CA LYS A 397 -4.19 14.07 34.75
C LYS A 397 -3.52 14.81 33.60
N ASP A 398 -3.78 16.11 33.42
CA ASP A 398 -3.19 16.92 32.35
C ASP A 398 -1.68 17.09 32.52
N ILE A 399 -1.21 17.31 33.76
CA ILE A 399 0.21 17.39 34.09
C ILE A 399 0.88 16.02 33.95
N LYS A 400 0.30 14.96 34.54
CA LYS A 400 0.81 13.58 34.38
C LYS A 400 0.98 13.23 32.92
N TYR A 401 -0.03 13.53 32.12
CA TYR A 401 0.00 13.16 30.73
C TYR A 401 1.07 13.92 29.95
N SER A 402 1.15 15.24 30.13
CA SER A 402 2.15 16.10 29.49
C SER A 402 3.59 15.71 29.86
N LEU A 403 3.85 15.50 31.16
CA LEU A 403 5.18 15.09 31.65
C LEU A 403 5.55 13.68 31.22
N GLY A 404 4.61 12.73 31.25
CA GLY A 404 4.81 11.39 30.75
C GLY A 404 5.21 11.41 29.28
N LEU A 405 4.40 12.03 28.42
CA LEU A 405 4.70 12.15 26.98
C LEU A 405 6.09 12.76 26.73
N TYR A 406 6.42 13.86 27.41
CA TYR A 406 7.70 14.54 27.22
C TYR A 406 8.89 13.73 27.74
N SER A 407 8.78 13.11 28.91
CA SER A 407 9.86 12.27 29.46
C SER A 407 10.17 11.07 28.56
N GLY A 408 9.13 10.42 28.02
CA GLY A 408 9.27 9.38 27.01
C GLY A 408 9.92 9.88 25.71
N ALA A 409 9.45 11.02 25.20
CA ALA A 409 9.98 11.66 24.01
C ALA A 409 11.48 11.94 24.14
N LEU A 410 11.92 12.44 25.30
CA LEU A 410 13.33 12.71 25.59
C LEU A 410 14.21 11.44 25.46
N VAL A 411 13.72 10.28 25.90
CA VAL A 411 14.45 9.00 25.72
C VAL A 411 14.45 8.55 24.27
N ALA A 412 13.39 8.81 23.50
CA ALA A 412 13.34 8.53 22.07
C ALA A 412 14.36 9.37 21.29
N ILE A 413 14.46 10.66 21.63
CA ILE A 413 15.44 11.59 21.04
C ILE A 413 16.87 11.12 21.31
N ASP A 414 17.19 10.76 22.56
CA ASP A 414 18.51 10.19 22.90
C ASP A 414 18.78 8.90 22.13
N SER A 415 17.74 8.08 21.93
CA SER A 415 17.84 6.83 21.17
C SER A 415 18.16 7.10 19.69
N LEU A 416 17.49 8.06 19.04
CA LEU A 416 17.84 8.47 17.67
C LEU A 416 19.23 9.10 17.57
N LYS A 417 19.63 9.89 18.56
CA LYS A 417 20.98 10.46 18.62
C LYS A 417 22.05 9.36 18.63
N SER A 418 21.80 8.26 19.33
CA SER A 418 22.70 7.09 19.32
C SER A 418 22.79 6.39 17.96
N LEU A 419 21.79 6.59 17.08
CA LEU A 419 21.78 6.14 15.69
C LEU A 419 22.41 7.15 14.71
N GLY A 420 22.96 8.26 15.21
CA GLY A 420 23.60 9.30 14.40
C GLY A 420 22.64 10.33 13.80
N VAL A 421 21.35 10.30 14.15
CA VAL A 421 20.38 11.31 13.70
C VAL A 421 20.36 12.48 14.66
N SER A 422 20.59 13.68 14.14
CA SER A 422 20.43 14.92 14.91
C SER A 422 19.00 15.43 14.79
N VAL A 423 18.46 15.99 15.87
CA VAL A 423 17.10 16.54 15.92
C VAL A 423 17.16 17.92 16.57
N ASP A 424 16.55 18.92 15.92
CA ASP A 424 16.35 20.26 16.49
C ASP A 424 14.98 20.30 17.19
N ILE A 425 14.95 20.77 18.43
CA ILE A 425 13.75 20.69 19.28
C ILE A 425 13.51 22.04 19.94
N LYS A 426 12.27 22.51 19.78
CA LYS A 426 11.74 23.61 20.57
C LYS A 426 10.54 23.13 21.37
N THR A 427 10.44 23.55 22.62
CA THR A 427 9.36 23.12 23.52
C THR A 427 8.72 24.34 24.17
N PHE A 428 7.39 24.41 24.15
CA PHE A 428 6.61 25.44 24.82
C PHE A 428 5.52 24.85 25.72
N ASP A 429 5.33 25.50 26.87
CA ASP A 429 4.17 25.28 27.73
C ASP A 429 2.97 26.09 27.20
N ASN A 430 2.00 25.41 26.59
CA ASN A 430 0.78 26.06 26.13
C ASN A 430 -0.27 26.21 27.24
N GLN A 431 0.02 25.74 28.46
CA GLN A 431 -0.78 25.93 29.68
C GLN A 431 -2.21 25.38 29.61
N LEU A 432 -2.52 24.54 28.62
CA LEU A 432 -3.89 24.10 28.31
C LEU A 432 -4.82 25.30 28.05
N ASP A 433 -4.28 26.35 27.43
CA ASP A 433 -4.99 27.60 27.18
C ASP A 433 -4.87 28.02 25.70
N LEU A 434 -6.03 28.33 25.10
CA LEU A 434 -6.11 28.69 23.68
C LEU A 434 -5.45 30.04 23.39
N VAL A 435 -5.56 31.02 24.29
CA VAL A 435 -4.97 32.36 24.09
C VAL A 435 -3.46 32.25 24.14
N LYS A 436 -2.93 31.52 25.12
CA LYS A 436 -1.50 31.23 25.24
C LYS A 436 -0.98 30.48 24.02
N THR A 437 -1.72 29.48 23.55
CA THR A 437 -1.41 28.75 22.30
C THR A 437 -1.30 29.71 21.11
N LYS A 438 -2.28 30.60 20.91
CA LYS A 438 -2.24 31.61 19.84
C LYS A 438 -1.02 32.52 19.95
N GLN A 439 -0.70 33.00 21.15
CA GLN A 439 0.46 33.86 21.38
C GLN A 439 1.78 33.16 21.01
N ILE A 440 1.93 31.90 21.41
CA ILE A 440 3.12 31.09 21.06
C ILE A 440 3.21 30.95 19.53
N LEU A 441 2.13 30.50 18.87
CA LEU A 441 2.14 30.26 17.43
C LEU A 441 2.38 31.53 16.61
N GLN A 442 1.88 32.69 17.05
CA GLN A 442 2.12 33.98 16.39
C GLN A 442 3.58 34.46 16.51
N GLY A 443 4.28 34.06 17.58
CA GLY A 443 5.69 34.36 17.78
C GLY A 443 6.65 33.44 17.03
N GLU A 444 6.15 32.31 16.48
CA GLU A 444 6.97 31.28 15.86
C GLU A 444 6.88 31.28 14.33
N GLN A 445 8.02 31.02 13.68
CA GLN A 445 8.07 30.79 12.23
C GLN A 445 7.75 29.31 11.93
N LEU A 446 6.46 28.98 11.86
CA LEU A 446 5.99 27.59 11.71
C LEU A 446 6.56 26.87 10.48
N GLY A 447 6.80 27.56 9.37
CA GLY A 447 7.38 26.97 8.16
C GLY A 447 8.82 26.46 8.30
N GLY A 448 9.50 26.75 9.41
CA GLY A 448 10.82 26.19 9.71
C GLY A 448 10.79 24.81 10.40
N TYR A 449 9.62 24.34 10.84
CA TYR A 449 9.49 23.06 11.54
C TYR A 449 9.17 21.92 10.57
N SER A 450 9.59 20.72 10.90
CA SER A 450 9.22 19.47 10.22
C SER A 450 7.86 18.92 10.68
N ALA A 451 7.53 19.12 11.95
CA ALA A 451 6.26 18.70 12.56
C ALA A 451 6.02 19.42 13.88
N VAL A 452 4.75 19.44 14.32
CA VAL A 452 4.35 19.84 15.67
C VAL A 452 3.86 18.60 16.43
N PHE A 453 4.30 18.42 17.68
CA PHE A 453 3.85 17.39 18.60
C PHE A 453 2.96 18.01 19.68
N GLY A 454 1.71 17.55 19.79
CA GLY A 454 0.65 18.19 20.60
C GLY A 454 -0.11 19.26 19.80
N PRO A 455 -0.99 20.08 20.43
CA PRO A 455 -1.42 20.10 21.84
C PRO A 455 -2.27 18.93 22.33
N LEU A 456 -2.60 18.95 23.63
CA LEU A 456 -3.40 17.93 24.32
C LEU A 456 -4.88 18.31 24.52
N ASP A 457 -5.34 19.40 23.91
CA ASP A 457 -6.74 19.82 23.92
C ASP A 457 -7.24 20.17 22.52
N ILE A 458 -8.51 19.85 22.25
CA ILE A 458 -9.13 20.04 20.94
C ILE A 458 -9.13 21.51 20.49
N PRO A 459 -9.45 22.52 21.32
CA PRO A 459 -9.39 23.92 20.91
C PRO A 459 -8.00 24.36 20.43
N SER A 460 -6.95 24.06 21.20
CA SER A 460 -5.56 24.42 20.86
C SER A 460 -5.04 23.60 19.68
N LEU A 461 -5.44 22.33 19.57
CA LEU A 461 -5.14 21.48 18.42
C LEU A 461 -5.71 22.06 17.12
N LYS A 462 -6.97 22.51 17.14
CA LYS A 462 -7.60 23.14 15.97
C LYS A 462 -6.85 24.40 15.53
N GLU A 463 -6.51 25.28 16.49
CA GLU A 463 -5.72 26.48 16.17
C GLU A 463 -4.36 26.11 15.59
N THR A 464 -3.66 25.16 16.22
CA THR A 464 -2.34 24.70 15.77
C THR A 464 -2.41 24.12 14.36
N ALA A 465 -3.39 23.26 14.10
CA ALA A 465 -3.61 22.65 12.78
C ALA A 465 -3.82 23.72 11.70
N VAL A 466 -4.69 24.71 11.96
CA VAL A 466 -4.99 25.80 11.02
C VAL A 466 -3.75 26.65 10.72
N GLN A 467 -2.95 26.99 11.73
CA GLN A 467 -1.72 27.77 11.52
C GLN A 467 -0.64 26.96 10.81
N ALA A 468 -0.45 25.70 11.19
CA ALA A 468 0.53 24.79 10.61
C ALA A 468 0.20 24.43 9.15
N ALA A 469 -1.09 24.29 8.81
CA ALA A 469 -1.54 23.95 7.46
C ALA A 469 -1.13 25.00 6.41
N LYS A 470 -1.00 26.28 6.80
CA LYS A 470 -0.51 27.36 5.92
C LYS A 470 0.90 27.10 5.37
N PHE A 471 1.67 26.27 6.06
CA PHE A 471 3.05 25.93 5.74
C PHE A 471 3.21 24.44 5.42
N ASN A 472 2.11 23.69 5.25
CA ASN A 472 2.10 22.24 5.06
C ASN A 472 2.82 21.46 6.18
N ILE A 473 2.74 21.96 7.42
CA ILE A 473 3.36 21.30 8.57
C ILE A 473 2.37 20.33 9.21
N PRO A 474 2.74 19.05 9.38
CA PRO A 474 1.90 18.06 10.06
C PRO A 474 1.87 18.30 11.57
N VAL A 475 0.72 18.04 12.18
CA VAL A 475 0.51 18.11 13.63
C VAL A 475 0.19 16.71 14.15
N VAL A 476 1.06 16.17 15.00
CA VAL A 476 0.85 14.84 15.61
C VAL A 476 0.12 15.03 16.93
N ALA A 477 -1.11 14.52 16.99
CA ALA A 477 -2.00 14.62 18.13
C ALA A 477 -1.91 13.35 19.00
N PRO A 478 -1.33 13.44 20.20
CA PRO A 478 -1.35 12.38 21.18
C PRO A 478 -2.64 12.42 22.00
N ILE A 479 -3.81 12.61 21.38
CA ILE A 479 -5.10 12.56 22.08
C ILE A 479 -6.13 11.80 21.24
N PRO A 480 -7.09 11.12 21.87
CA PRO A 480 -8.29 10.65 21.18
C PRO A 480 -9.01 11.85 20.55
N ALA A 481 -9.55 11.70 19.35
CA ALA A 481 -10.32 12.74 18.71
C ALA A 481 -11.57 12.20 18.06
N LYS A 482 -12.68 12.91 18.25
CA LYS A 482 -13.89 12.82 17.43
C LYS A 482 -13.94 14.15 16.70
N SER A 483 -13.67 14.17 15.39
CA SER A 483 -13.58 15.44 14.66
C SER A 483 -14.57 15.52 13.51
N ASP A 484 -15.48 16.49 13.61
CA ASP A 484 -16.42 16.90 12.56
C ASP A 484 -15.82 18.01 11.65
N ILE A 485 -14.51 18.26 11.73
CA ILE A 485 -13.86 19.45 11.15
C ILE A 485 -12.68 19.04 10.26
N SER A 486 -12.41 19.83 9.21
CA SER A 486 -11.28 19.66 8.30
C SER A 486 -9.92 19.84 9.02
N LEU A 487 -9.32 18.74 9.47
CA LEU A 487 -7.99 18.66 10.10
C LEU A 487 -7.01 17.88 9.22
N ASN A 488 -6.90 18.26 7.94
CA ASN A 488 -6.23 17.50 6.89
C ASN A 488 -4.71 17.27 7.09
N ASN A 489 -4.06 18.02 7.98
CA ASN A 489 -2.65 17.90 8.35
C ASN A 489 -2.43 17.30 9.76
N VAL A 490 -3.48 16.85 10.43
CA VAL A 490 -3.40 16.28 11.77
C VAL A 490 -3.29 14.76 11.72
N PHE A 491 -2.38 14.21 12.50
CA PHE A 491 -2.15 12.78 12.69
C PHE A 491 -2.61 12.38 14.10
N PHE A 492 -3.80 11.79 14.19
CA PHE A 492 -4.35 11.25 15.43
C PHE A 492 -3.71 9.91 15.74
N SER A 493 -2.86 9.89 16.76
CA SER A 493 -2.14 8.68 17.17
C SER A 493 -3.03 7.63 17.84
N TYR A 494 -4.19 8.03 18.36
CA TYR A 494 -5.17 7.11 18.93
C TYR A 494 -6.03 6.51 17.83
N THR A 495 -6.32 5.24 18.00
CA THR A 495 -7.26 4.50 17.15
C THR A 495 -8.67 4.81 17.62
N ASP A 496 -9.55 5.12 16.67
CA ASP A 496 -10.92 5.51 16.98
C ASP A 496 -11.72 4.34 17.57
N GLU A 497 -12.69 4.65 18.43
CA GLU A 497 -13.59 3.68 19.08
C GLU A 497 -14.26 2.75 18.04
N GLU A 498 -14.71 3.29 16.91
CA GLU A 498 -15.31 2.49 15.82
C GLU A 498 -14.34 1.45 15.23
N VAL A 499 -13.05 1.80 15.16
CA VAL A 499 -12.00 0.91 14.63
C VAL A 499 -11.66 -0.16 15.66
N LEU A 500 -11.58 0.19 16.96
CA LEU A 500 -11.40 -0.77 18.04
C LEU A 500 -12.55 -1.77 18.13
N LEU A 501 -13.79 -1.28 18.08
CA LEU A 501 -14.99 -2.09 18.04
C LEU A 501 -14.93 -3.05 16.85
N LYS A 502 -14.69 -2.52 15.64
CA LYS A 502 -14.58 -3.35 14.44
C LYS A 502 -13.49 -4.42 14.58
N HIS A 503 -12.31 -4.05 15.07
CA HIS A 503 -11.20 -4.98 15.22
C HIS A 503 -11.54 -6.14 16.17
N LEU A 504 -12.20 -5.88 17.30
CA LEU A 504 -12.65 -6.96 18.18
C LEU A 504 -13.72 -7.84 17.49
N LEU A 505 -14.70 -7.24 16.81
CA LEU A 505 -15.74 -8.01 16.13
C LEU A 505 -15.17 -8.86 14.98
N ASP A 506 -14.18 -8.36 14.25
CA ASP A 506 -13.45 -9.10 13.23
C ASP A 506 -12.67 -10.27 13.86
N TYR A 507 -11.96 -10.02 14.97
CA TYR A 507 -11.30 -11.08 15.74
C TYR A 507 -12.30 -12.16 16.18
N VAL A 508 -13.42 -11.77 16.78
CA VAL A 508 -14.45 -12.70 17.24
C VAL A 508 -15.02 -13.48 16.07
N GLU A 509 -15.35 -12.84 14.94
CA GLU A 509 -15.86 -13.53 13.74
C GLU A 509 -14.88 -14.60 13.23
N THR A 510 -13.58 -14.30 13.23
CA THR A 510 -12.59 -15.25 12.72
C THR A 510 -12.33 -16.45 13.64
N LYS A 511 -12.67 -16.34 14.94
CA LYS A 511 -12.32 -17.34 15.95
C LYS A 511 -13.53 -18.12 16.46
N HIS A 512 -14.75 -17.59 16.34
CA HIS A 512 -15.94 -18.32 16.78
C HIS A 512 -16.35 -19.35 15.73
N GLU A 513 -16.78 -20.51 16.19
CA GLU A 513 -17.28 -21.61 15.35
C GLU A 513 -18.68 -22.00 15.79
N GLU A 514 -18.79 -22.56 17.00
CA GLU A 514 -20.04 -23.11 17.55
C GLU A 514 -20.46 -22.44 18.87
N GLU A 515 -19.72 -21.44 19.35
CA GLU A 515 -19.98 -20.80 20.63
C GLU A 515 -21.33 -20.08 20.67
N THR A 516 -21.99 -20.16 21.82
CA THR A 516 -23.19 -19.35 22.07
C THR A 516 -22.74 -17.92 22.39
N ILE A 517 -23.18 -16.96 21.57
CA ILE A 517 -22.91 -15.54 21.80
C ILE A 517 -24.04 -14.92 22.61
N LEU A 518 -23.70 -14.26 23.71
CA LEU A 518 -24.62 -13.49 24.54
C LEU A 518 -24.19 -12.03 24.59
N ILE A 519 -25.16 -11.12 24.74
CA ILE A 519 -24.93 -9.68 24.85
C ILE A 519 -25.63 -9.16 26.10
N ILE A 520 -24.85 -8.55 26.98
CA ILE A 520 -25.32 -7.78 28.14
C ILE A 520 -24.91 -6.33 27.87
N ALA A 521 -25.88 -5.48 27.55
CA ALA A 521 -25.64 -4.06 27.32
C ALA A 521 -26.73 -3.25 28.02
N ASP A 522 -26.33 -2.14 28.65
CA ASP A 522 -27.27 -1.17 29.23
C ASP A 522 -27.80 -0.19 28.18
N GLU A 523 -28.61 0.77 28.62
CA GLU A 523 -29.20 1.78 27.75
C GLU A 523 -28.17 2.72 27.10
N ASN A 524 -27.03 2.96 27.76
CA ASN A 524 -25.96 3.82 27.25
C ASN A 524 -25.15 3.14 26.14
N SER A 525 -25.06 1.80 26.17
CA SER A 525 -24.28 1.00 25.21
C SER A 525 -25.11 0.40 24.05
N LYS A 526 -26.16 1.10 23.61
CA LYS A 526 -27.01 0.67 22.49
C LYS A 526 -26.30 0.63 21.14
N VAL A 527 -25.30 1.48 20.93
CA VAL A 527 -24.55 1.55 19.67
C VAL A 527 -23.73 0.26 19.51
N GLU A 528 -23.02 -0.13 20.56
CA GLU A 528 -22.23 -1.34 20.65
C GLU A 528 -23.13 -2.57 20.51
N GLN A 529 -24.23 -2.64 21.26
CA GLN A 529 -25.21 -3.73 21.16
C GLN A 529 -25.71 -3.92 19.73
N THR A 530 -26.08 -2.82 19.05
CA THR A 530 -26.58 -2.86 17.67
C THR A 530 -25.50 -3.34 16.70
N ALA A 531 -24.26 -2.89 16.88
CA ALA A 531 -23.14 -3.32 16.05
C ALA A 531 -22.83 -4.82 16.23
N ILE A 532 -22.83 -5.32 17.48
CA ILE A 532 -22.64 -6.74 17.80
C ILE A 532 -23.77 -7.58 17.20
N LEU A 533 -25.05 -7.19 17.37
CA LEU A 533 -26.20 -7.90 16.79
C LEU A 533 -26.17 -7.93 15.26
N LYS A 534 -25.72 -6.84 14.63
CA LYS A 534 -25.55 -6.80 13.18
C LYS A 534 -24.50 -7.80 12.70
N ARG A 535 -23.43 -8.00 13.48
CA ARG A 535 -22.36 -8.96 13.19
C ARG A 535 -22.78 -10.40 13.48
N PHE A 536 -23.51 -10.60 14.59
CA PHE A 536 -23.93 -11.89 15.11
C PHE A 536 -25.46 -11.92 15.30
N PRO A 537 -26.26 -12.13 14.23
CA PRO A 537 -27.73 -12.05 14.30
C PRO A 537 -28.39 -13.06 15.25
N ASN A 538 -27.69 -14.16 15.55
CA ASN A 538 -28.17 -15.22 16.45
C ASN A 538 -27.76 -14.99 17.91
N ALA A 539 -27.09 -13.88 18.22
CA ALA A 539 -26.67 -13.58 19.59
C ALA A 539 -27.88 -13.36 20.51
N LYS A 540 -27.79 -13.91 21.73
CA LYS A 540 -28.87 -13.83 22.73
C LYS A 540 -28.69 -12.58 23.59
N VAL A 541 -29.71 -11.71 23.62
CA VAL A 541 -29.68 -10.50 24.45
C VAL A 541 -30.19 -10.78 25.85
N VAL A 542 -29.37 -10.44 26.84
CA VAL A 542 -29.71 -10.49 28.26
C VAL A 542 -30.23 -9.12 28.67
N VAL A 543 -31.44 -9.10 29.24
CA VAL A 543 -32.09 -7.84 29.65
C VAL A 543 -31.46 -7.34 30.96
N VAL A 544 -30.89 -6.13 30.90
CA VAL A 544 -30.47 -5.37 32.09
C VAL A 544 -31.70 -4.73 32.72
N LYS A 545 -31.83 -4.83 34.04
CA LYS A 545 -32.86 -4.16 34.82
C LYS A 545 -32.25 -3.00 35.57
N GLU A 546 -32.84 -1.83 35.39
CA GLU A 546 -32.50 -0.60 36.10
C GLU A 546 -33.64 -0.25 37.06
N GLU A 547 -33.33 -0.23 38.35
CA GLU A 547 -34.16 0.30 39.43
C GLU A 547 -33.47 1.54 40.03
N GLU A 548 -34.19 2.40 40.76
CA GLU A 548 -33.71 3.73 41.21
C GLU A 548 -32.30 3.75 41.84
N LYS A 549 -31.85 2.65 42.46
CA LYS A 549 -30.51 2.52 43.07
C LYS A 549 -29.69 1.31 42.62
N ASN A 550 -30.28 0.41 41.82
CA ASN A 550 -29.69 -0.87 41.48
C ASN A 550 -29.77 -1.12 39.98
N ILE A 551 -28.65 -1.52 39.38
CA ILE A 551 -28.58 -2.00 38.00
C ILE A 551 -28.03 -3.42 38.04
N GLY A 552 -28.63 -4.33 37.28
CA GLY A 552 -28.20 -5.72 37.29
C GLY A 552 -28.94 -6.61 36.29
N ILE A 553 -28.52 -7.86 36.26
CA ILE A 553 -29.14 -8.90 35.43
C ILE A 553 -29.81 -9.96 36.30
N ASN A 554 -30.84 -10.62 35.77
CA ASN A 554 -31.45 -11.75 36.45
C ASN A 554 -30.62 -13.02 36.20
N ARG A 555 -30.06 -13.59 37.28
CA ARG A 555 -29.19 -14.78 37.25
C ARG A 555 -29.88 -15.99 36.63
N ASP A 556 -31.13 -16.28 37.01
CA ASP A 556 -31.87 -17.45 36.54
C ASP A 556 -32.15 -17.35 35.03
N LYS A 557 -32.51 -16.16 34.57
CA LYS A 557 -32.71 -15.87 33.14
C LYS A 557 -31.40 -15.96 32.35
N LEU A 558 -30.27 -15.54 32.92
CA LEU A 558 -28.97 -15.73 32.26
C LEU A 558 -28.65 -17.23 32.15
N GLN A 559 -28.89 -18.02 33.19
CA GLN A 559 -28.64 -19.46 33.19
C GLN A 559 -29.39 -20.18 32.06
N THR A 560 -30.64 -19.81 31.77
CA THR A 560 -31.40 -20.43 30.67
C THR A 560 -30.90 -20.07 29.27
N LEU A 561 -30.06 -19.04 29.15
CA LEU A 561 -29.49 -18.61 27.87
C LEU A 561 -28.11 -19.22 27.59
N LEU A 562 -27.40 -19.63 28.64
CA LEU A 562 -26.10 -20.30 28.54
C LEU A 562 -26.25 -21.73 27.99
N SER A 563 -25.23 -22.18 27.27
CA SER A 563 -25.08 -23.56 26.80
C SER A 563 -24.14 -24.33 27.73
N ASP A 564 -24.50 -25.58 28.02
CA ASP A 564 -23.67 -26.57 28.70
C ASP A 564 -22.90 -27.47 27.71
N LYS A 565 -23.19 -27.36 26.40
CA LYS A 565 -22.59 -28.19 25.35
C LYS A 565 -21.46 -27.50 24.59
N VAL A 566 -21.57 -26.19 24.43
CA VAL A 566 -20.61 -25.35 23.70
C VAL A 566 -20.18 -24.17 24.58
N PRO A 567 -18.98 -23.61 24.37
CA PRO A 567 -18.54 -22.43 25.12
C PRO A 567 -19.48 -21.24 24.91
N ASN A 568 -19.51 -20.34 25.91
CA ASN A 568 -20.33 -19.14 25.91
C ASN A 568 -19.45 -17.91 25.82
N TRP A 569 -19.64 -17.10 24.78
CA TRP A 569 -18.94 -15.84 24.57
C TRP A 569 -19.88 -14.69 24.88
N VAL A 570 -19.57 -13.95 25.94
CA VAL A 570 -20.46 -12.94 26.52
C VAL A 570 -19.87 -11.56 26.33
N PHE A 571 -20.50 -10.75 25.50
CA PHE A 571 -20.20 -9.32 25.39
C PHE A 571 -20.87 -8.58 26.54
N VAL A 572 -20.10 -7.73 27.22
CA VAL A 572 -20.55 -6.86 28.30
C VAL A 572 -20.18 -5.43 27.91
N GLU A 573 -21.19 -4.62 27.63
CA GLU A 573 -21.01 -3.23 27.20
C GLU A 573 -21.74 -2.32 28.20
N SER A 574 -20.97 -1.50 28.92
CA SER A 574 -21.50 -0.56 29.93
C SER A 574 -20.42 0.43 30.35
N ASP A 575 -20.83 1.63 30.77
CA ASP A 575 -19.99 2.58 31.50
C ASP A 575 -20.25 2.58 33.02
N ASN A 576 -21.10 1.66 33.50
CA ASN A 576 -21.51 1.55 34.89
C ASN A 576 -20.76 0.43 35.64
N TYR A 577 -19.77 0.82 36.45
CA TYR A 577 -18.93 -0.14 37.19
C TYR A 577 -19.72 -1.07 38.12
N LYS A 578 -20.91 -0.67 38.60
CA LYS A 578 -21.76 -1.53 39.45
C LYS A 578 -22.37 -2.68 38.66
N LEU A 579 -22.84 -2.39 37.44
CA LEU A 579 -23.35 -3.42 36.54
C LEU A 579 -22.22 -4.38 36.17
N ILE A 580 -21.07 -3.84 35.74
CA ILE A 580 -19.90 -4.64 35.35
C ILE A 580 -19.46 -5.55 36.50
N ALA A 581 -19.28 -5.02 37.71
CA ALA A 581 -18.88 -5.81 38.88
C ALA A 581 -19.87 -6.95 39.19
N SER A 582 -21.18 -6.66 39.10
CA SER A 582 -22.24 -7.65 39.27
C SER A 582 -22.19 -8.75 38.20
N VAL A 583 -22.09 -8.35 36.93
CA VAL A 583 -22.03 -9.27 35.78
C VAL A 583 -20.79 -10.15 35.84
N VAL A 584 -19.60 -9.58 36.09
CA VAL A 584 -18.34 -10.31 36.24
C VAL A 584 -18.45 -11.37 37.33
N SER A 585 -19.04 -11.04 38.49
CA SER A 585 -19.27 -11.99 39.58
C SER A 585 -20.22 -13.13 39.18
N ILE A 586 -21.34 -12.79 38.53
CA ILE A 586 -22.35 -13.76 38.09
C ILE A 586 -21.76 -14.70 37.03
N LEU A 587 -21.10 -14.17 36.00
CA LEU A 587 -20.47 -14.96 34.94
C LEU A 587 -19.39 -15.88 35.50
N ASN A 588 -18.53 -15.37 36.38
CA ASN A 588 -17.49 -16.19 37.02
C ASN A 588 -18.10 -17.33 37.86
N SER A 589 -19.27 -17.12 38.47
CA SER A 589 -19.96 -18.17 39.23
C SER A 589 -20.56 -19.29 38.36
N PHE A 590 -20.74 -19.05 37.06
CA PHE A 590 -21.13 -20.08 36.09
C PHE A 590 -19.91 -20.76 35.47
N ASN A 591 -18.81 -20.05 35.30
CA ASN A 591 -17.61 -20.61 34.68
C ASN A 591 -17.04 -21.79 35.47
N ASN A 592 -16.67 -22.86 34.77
CA ASN A 592 -16.17 -24.12 35.33
C ASN A 592 -17.10 -24.83 36.32
N THR A 593 -18.40 -24.48 36.34
CA THR A 593 -19.41 -25.16 37.16
C THR A 593 -20.23 -26.15 36.32
N ALA A 594 -20.61 -27.27 36.92
CA ALA A 594 -21.52 -28.23 36.29
C ALA A 594 -22.94 -27.64 36.25
N PHE A 595 -23.61 -27.73 35.10
CA PHE A 595 -24.95 -27.15 34.90
C PHE A 595 -26.02 -27.86 35.74
N ASP A 596 -25.82 -29.15 36.05
CA ASP A 596 -26.61 -29.96 36.98
C ASP A 596 -25.65 -30.70 37.94
N ALA A 597 -25.74 -30.39 39.25
CA ALA A 597 -24.90 -30.98 40.29
C ALA A 597 -25.13 -32.49 40.51
N VAL A 598 -26.22 -33.04 39.96
CA VAL A 598 -26.64 -34.44 40.15
C VAL A 598 -26.28 -35.32 38.94
N LEU A 599 -26.27 -34.75 37.72
CA LEU A 599 -26.12 -35.50 36.45
C LEU A 599 -25.05 -34.97 35.48
N GLY A 600 -24.61 -33.72 35.62
CA GLY A 600 -23.78 -33.03 34.62
C GLY A 600 -22.29 -33.34 34.74
N LYS A 601 -21.70 -33.99 33.72
CA LYS A 601 -20.23 -34.06 33.56
C LYS A 601 -19.64 -32.82 32.89
N ASP A 602 -20.46 -32.10 32.13
CA ASP A 602 -20.02 -30.99 31.31
C ASP A 602 -20.04 -29.68 32.11
N LYS A 603 -18.91 -28.97 32.07
CA LYS A 603 -18.71 -27.70 32.76
C LYS A 603 -19.03 -26.56 31.81
N VAL A 604 -19.74 -25.55 32.30
CA VAL A 604 -19.99 -24.33 31.53
C VAL A 604 -18.67 -23.58 31.36
N SER A 605 -18.28 -23.32 30.12
CA SER A 605 -17.16 -22.43 29.80
C SER A 605 -17.70 -21.06 29.43
N VAL A 606 -17.21 -20.02 30.10
CA VAL A 606 -17.59 -18.62 29.84
C VAL A 606 -16.36 -17.79 29.53
N ARG A 607 -16.39 -17.09 28.40
CA ARG A 607 -15.43 -16.06 28.04
C ARG A 607 -16.13 -14.71 27.94
N MET A 608 -15.54 -13.68 28.54
CA MET A 608 -16.11 -12.33 28.58
C MET A 608 -15.38 -11.40 27.59
N PHE A 609 -16.14 -10.55 26.93
CA PHE A 609 -15.65 -9.55 25.97
C PHE A 609 -16.22 -8.16 26.29
N THR A 610 -15.49 -7.11 25.92
CA THR A 610 -16.06 -5.76 25.75
C THR A 610 -15.46 -5.09 24.52
N THR A 611 -16.27 -4.35 23.76
CA THR A 611 -15.83 -3.54 22.63
C THR A 611 -15.23 -2.20 23.06
N ASP A 612 -15.55 -1.73 24.27
CA ASP A 612 -15.09 -0.45 24.82
C ASP A 612 -14.48 -0.63 26.22
N MET A 613 -13.16 -0.83 26.27
CA MET A 613 -12.42 -0.88 27.53
C MET A 613 -12.29 0.53 28.13
N ASN A 614 -13.29 0.92 28.91
CA ASN A 614 -13.38 2.23 29.56
C ASN A 614 -13.02 2.18 31.07
N SER A 615 -13.04 3.34 31.73
CA SER A 615 -12.66 3.46 33.15
C SER A 615 -13.56 2.70 34.13
N ALA A 616 -14.75 2.27 33.72
CA ALA A 616 -15.63 1.49 34.57
C ALA A 616 -15.07 0.08 34.79
N PHE A 617 -14.40 -0.51 33.80
CA PHE A 617 -13.70 -1.80 33.90
C PHE A 617 -12.42 -1.75 34.74
N GLU A 618 -11.82 -0.56 34.90
CA GLU A 618 -10.61 -0.35 35.71
C GLU A 618 -10.92 -0.10 37.20
N ASN A 619 -12.19 -0.19 37.62
CA ASN A 619 -12.58 0.10 39.00
C ASN A 619 -12.13 -1.00 39.98
N ASP A 620 -11.55 -0.60 41.12
CA ASP A 620 -11.00 -1.52 42.15
C ASP A 620 -12.01 -2.53 42.72
N VAL A 621 -13.33 -2.28 42.59
CA VAL A 621 -14.37 -3.22 43.02
C VAL A 621 -14.46 -4.44 42.11
N ILE A 622 -13.95 -4.37 40.88
CA ILE A 622 -13.97 -5.47 39.91
C ILE A 622 -12.79 -6.40 40.19
N SER A 623 -13.10 -7.69 40.40
CA SER A 623 -12.09 -8.70 40.72
C SER A 623 -11.26 -9.07 39.48
N ASN A 624 -9.97 -8.73 39.50
CA ASN A 624 -8.99 -9.18 38.48
C ASN A 624 -8.92 -10.71 38.37
N THR A 625 -9.14 -11.44 39.47
CA THR A 625 -9.22 -12.90 39.45
C THR A 625 -10.43 -13.38 38.67
N HIS A 626 -11.59 -12.73 38.83
CA HIS A 626 -12.78 -13.09 38.04
C HIS A 626 -12.59 -12.74 36.56
N LEU A 627 -12.04 -11.56 36.25
CA LEU A 627 -11.74 -11.19 34.87
C LEU A 627 -10.77 -12.18 34.22
N SER A 628 -9.74 -12.63 34.95
CA SER A 628 -8.80 -13.64 34.50
C SER A 628 -9.46 -15.00 34.27
N ASN A 629 -10.32 -15.45 35.19
CA ASN A 629 -11.06 -16.70 35.03
C ASN A 629 -11.99 -16.68 33.82
N LEU A 630 -12.53 -15.49 33.50
CA LEU A 630 -13.41 -15.27 32.35
C LEU A 630 -12.65 -14.99 31.06
N ASN A 631 -11.31 -15.11 31.05
CA ASN A 631 -10.48 -14.79 29.91
C ASN A 631 -10.88 -13.45 29.25
N PHE A 632 -11.08 -12.43 30.10
CA PHE A 632 -11.66 -11.16 29.69
C PHE A 632 -10.86 -10.54 28.54
N THR A 633 -11.52 -10.34 27.39
CA THR A 633 -10.89 -9.96 26.13
C THR A 633 -11.43 -8.63 25.63
N TYR A 634 -10.56 -7.73 25.19
CA TYR A 634 -10.92 -6.38 24.79
C TYR A 634 -9.92 -5.78 23.78
N PRO A 635 -10.34 -4.85 22.90
CA PRO A 635 -9.43 -4.13 22.04
C PRO A 635 -8.69 -3.05 22.84
N SER A 636 -7.43 -2.77 22.50
CA SER A 636 -6.62 -1.75 23.16
C SER A 636 -5.73 -0.99 22.18
N VAL A 637 -5.54 0.31 22.43
CA VAL A 637 -4.58 1.14 21.70
C VAL A 637 -3.13 0.95 22.15
N ASN A 638 -2.93 0.26 23.28
CA ASN A 638 -1.62 -0.02 23.85
C ASN A 638 -1.55 -1.40 24.50
N ARG A 639 -0.32 -1.86 24.75
CA ARG A 639 -0.05 -3.06 25.55
C ARG A 639 0.92 -2.77 26.69
N GLN A 640 0.95 -3.66 27.67
CA GLN A 640 1.94 -3.61 28.73
C GLN A 640 3.34 -3.89 28.16
N VAL A 641 4.32 -3.11 28.60
CA VAL A 641 5.71 -3.22 28.15
C VAL A 641 6.51 -4.02 29.15
N ALA A 642 7.16 -5.09 28.68
CA ALA A 642 8.13 -5.84 29.48
C ALA A 642 9.43 -5.03 29.66
N ASN A 643 10.24 -5.40 30.65
CA ASN A 643 11.55 -4.77 30.83
C ASN A 643 12.40 -4.93 29.56
N ASN A 644 12.80 -3.81 28.97
CA ASN A 644 13.53 -3.76 27.71
C ASN A 644 14.50 -2.57 27.67
N SER A 645 15.20 -2.38 26.56
CA SER A 645 16.21 -1.32 26.45
C SER A 645 15.66 0.11 26.64
N PHE A 646 14.38 0.36 26.33
CA PHE A 646 13.73 1.63 26.62
C PHE A 646 13.53 1.81 28.12
N VAL A 647 12.94 0.81 28.80
CA VAL A 647 12.69 0.83 30.25
C VAL A 647 13.99 1.04 31.02
N GLU A 648 15.07 0.35 30.63
CA GLU A 648 16.39 0.51 31.23
C GLU A 648 16.96 1.93 31.06
N ARG A 649 16.86 2.50 29.84
CA ARG A 649 17.29 3.88 29.57
C ARG A 649 16.44 4.89 30.34
N TYR A 650 15.14 4.65 30.45
CA TYR A 650 14.22 5.50 31.19
C TYR A 650 14.55 5.51 32.69
N ARG A 651 14.69 4.33 33.31
CA ARG A 651 15.14 4.19 34.72
C ARG A 651 16.48 4.86 34.96
N LYS A 652 17.45 4.68 34.05
CA LYS A 652 18.76 5.33 34.16
C LYS A 652 18.65 6.86 34.14
N ARG A 653 17.72 7.42 33.37
CA ARG A 653 17.54 8.87 33.22
C ARG A 653 16.70 9.50 34.32
N PHE A 654 15.64 8.84 34.77
CA PHE A 654 14.63 9.41 35.66
C PHE A 654 14.54 8.74 37.03
N GLY A 655 15.18 7.59 37.23
CA GLY A 655 15.22 6.89 38.52
C GLY A 655 14.01 6.02 38.84
N ASP A 656 13.05 5.89 37.91
CA ASP A 656 11.82 5.13 38.11
C ASP A 656 11.37 4.43 36.80
N ASP A 657 10.37 3.57 36.90
CA ASP A 657 9.73 2.91 35.76
C ASP A 657 8.87 3.87 34.93
N PRO A 658 8.85 3.73 33.58
CA PRO A 658 8.00 4.55 32.75
C PRO A 658 6.53 4.16 32.92
N ASP A 659 5.68 5.17 33.11
CA ASP A 659 4.23 4.97 33.04
C ASP A 659 3.74 4.79 31.60
N ARG A 660 2.43 4.51 31.43
CA ARG A 660 1.82 4.34 30.09
C ARG A 660 1.97 5.58 29.20
N TYR A 661 2.08 6.76 29.79
CA TYR A 661 2.21 8.02 29.07
C TYR A 661 3.64 8.23 28.57
N ALA A 662 4.65 7.85 29.37
CA ALA A 662 6.05 7.80 28.99
C ALA A 662 6.33 6.77 27.89
N ILE A 663 5.74 5.58 27.99
CA ILE A 663 5.80 4.58 26.92
C ILE A 663 5.26 5.16 25.61
N ARG A 664 4.07 5.78 25.65
CA ARG A 664 3.46 6.40 24.46
C ARG A 664 4.28 7.58 23.93
N GLY A 665 4.82 8.40 24.82
CA GLY A 665 5.71 9.51 24.49
C GLY A 665 6.94 9.06 23.74
N PHE A 666 7.56 7.96 24.20
CA PHE A 666 8.67 7.33 23.50
C PHE A 666 8.24 6.82 22.13
N ASP A 667 7.26 5.91 22.08
CA ASP A 667 6.89 5.21 20.85
C ASP A 667 6.46 6.18 19.75
N LEU A 668 5.62 7.16 20.09
CA LEU A 668 5.11 8.15 19.12
C LEU A 668 6.20 9.11 18.64
N THR A 669 7.09 9.54 19.54
CA THR A 669 8.20 10.43 19.16
C THR A 669 9.22 9.68 18.32
N PHE A 670 9.54 8.44 18.70
CA PHE A 670 10.47 7.58 17.97
C PHE A 670 9.95 7.30 16.56
N ASP A 671 8.66 6.97 16.43
CA ASP A 671 7.98 6.80 15.15
C ASP A 671 8.04 8.04 14.27
N LEU A 672 7.62 9.18 14.80
CA LEU A 672 7.63 10.47 14.11
C LEU A 672 9.04 10.80 13.60
N LEU A 673 10.04 10.71 14.48
CA LEU A 673 11.40 11.08 14.14
C LEU A 673 12.04 10.11 13.16
N LEU A 674 11.76 8.81 13.25
CA LEU A 674 12.22 7.83 12.26
C LEU A 674 11.63 8.09 10.88
N LYS A 675 10.32 8.39 10.81
CA LYS A 675 9.65 8.76 9.55
C LYS A 675 10.26 10.02 8.94
N LEU A 676 10.52 11.04 9.75
CA LEU A 676 11.16 12.29 9.31
C LEU A 676 12.64 12.12 8.95
N ALA A 677 13.37 11.23 9.63
CA ALA A 677 14.75 10.91 9.33
C ALA A 677 14.88 10.09 8.04
N TYR A 678 13.88 9.25 7.71
CA TYR A 678 13.80 8.59 6.41
C TYR A 678 13.57 9.61 5.28
N LYS A 679 12.55 10.47 5.46
CA LYS A 679 12.28 11.61 4.58
C LYS A 679 11.55 12.68 5.39
N ASN A 680 12.04 13.92 5.29
CA ASN A 680 11.51 15.05 6.06
C ASN A 680 10.15 15.57 5.52
N ASP A 681 9.18 14.67 5.38
CA ASP A 681 7.81 14.90 4.93
C ASP A 681 6.93 13.76 5.46
N LEU A 682 6.33 13.95 6.64
CA LEU A 682 5.51 12.91 7.28
C LEU A 682 4.29 12.53 6.44
N ILE A 683 3.72 13.49 5.70
CA ILE A 683 2.53 13.28 4.87
C ILE A 683 2.84 12.32 3.73
N ASP A 684 3.96 12.54 3.03
CA ASP A 684 4.35 11.66 1.95
C ASP A 684 4.80 10.29 2.46
N VAL A 685 5.58 10.27 3.54
CA VAL A 685 6.08 9.05 4.16
C VAL A 685 4.97 8.12 4.62
N SER A 686 3.91 8.66 5.23
CA SER A 686 2.78 7.88 5.73
C SER A 686 1.93 7.25 4.63
N ARG A 687 2.13 7.58 3.35
CA ARG A 687 1.38 6.96 2.23
C ARG A 687 1.85 5.56 1.88
N PHE A 688 3.08 5.21 2.22
CA PHE A 688 3.71 3.94 1.83
C PHE A 688 4.36 3.19 3.00
N ILE A 689 4.49 3.81 4.16
CA ILE A 689 4.83 3.09 5.39
C ILE A 689 3.55 2.48 5.94
N GLY A 690 3.52 1.14 6.04
CA GLY A 690 2.44 0.39 6.67
C GLY A 690 2.48 0.48 8.20
N GLU A 691 1.97 -0.55 8.87
CA GLU A 691 2.01 -0.60 10.33
C GLU A 691 3.44 -0.59 10.87
N THR A 692 3.63 0.23 11.90
CA THR A 692 4.86 0.33 12.68
C THR A 692 4.54 -0.04 14.12
N GLU A 693 5.42 -0.79 14.76
CA GLU A 693 5.24 -1.27 16.13
C GLU A 693 6.50 -1.00 16.94
N TYR A 694 6.32 -0.57 18.19
CA TYR A 694 7.41 -0.25 19.11
C TYR A 694 7.23 -0.97 20.44
N ASN A 695 7.40 -0.28 21.58
CA ASN A 695 7.38 -0.94 22.88
C ASN A 695 5.96 -1.36 23.25
N GLY A 696 5.03 -0.39 23.26
CA GLY A 696 3.66 -0.57 23.72
C GLY A 696 2.61 -0.06 22.76
N ASN A 697 2.97 0.55 21.63
CA ASN A 697 2.04 1.18 20.68
C ASN A 697 2.36 0.77 19.22
N LYS A 698 1.30 0.63 18.42
CA LYS A 698 1.36 0.44 16.96
C LYS A 698 0.78 1.66 16.25
N PHE A 699 1.31 2.00 15.08
CA PHE A 699 0.83 3.11 14.26
C PHE A 699 0.72 2.72 12.79
N ASN A 700 -0.48 2.86 12.23
CA ASN A 700 -0.79 2.77 10.81
C ASN A 700 -1.77 3.90 10.46
N TYR A 701 -1.27 4.97 9.83
CA TYR A 701 -2.05 6.18 9.60
C TYR A 701 -2.79 6.14 8.27
N GLU A 702 -4.12 6.16 8.32
CA GLU A 702 -4.96 6.27 7.13
C GLU A 702 -5.65 7.63 7.03
N ARG A 703 -5.69 8.19 5.83
CA ARG A 703 -6.29 9.50 5.58
C ARG A 703 -7.81 9.39 5.46
N LYS A 704 -8.56 9.96 6.41
CA LYS A 704 -10.02 10.05 6.38
C LYS A 704 -10.49 11.38 5.77
N GLY A 705 -10.33 11.51 4.45
CA GLY A 705 -10.80 12.69 3.69
C GLY A 705 -10.21 14.00 4.20
N ILE A 706 -11.08 14.92 4.66
CA ILE A 706 -10.67 16.20 5.26
C ILE A 706 -10.41 16.10 6.77
N ALA A 707 -10.87 15.03 7.44
CA ALA A 707 -10.82 14.91 8.89
C ALA A 707 -9.42 14.63 9.46
N GLY A 708 -8.42 14.37 8.59
CA GLY A 708 -7.03 14.11 8.98
C GLY A 708 -6.59 12.68 8.75
N TYR A 709 -5.51 12.28 9.43
CA TYR A 709 -4.93 10.95 9.43
C TYR A 709 -5.22 10.27 10.77
N TYR A 710 -5.76 9.06 10.73
CA TYR A 710 -6.17 8.33 11.93
C TYR A 710 -5.42 7.03 12.01
N ASN A 711 -4.91 6.72 13.20
CA ASN A 711 -4.33 5.41 13.46
C ASN A 711 -5.39 4.31 13.29
N GLN A 712 -5.05 3.25 12.56
CA GLN A 712 -5.89 2.07 12.36
C GLN A 712 -5.40 0.86 13.15
N SER A 713 -4.22 0.95 13.77
CA SER A 713 -3.62 -0.17 14.49
C SER A 713 -4.14 -0.28 15.91
N SER A 714 -4.38 -1.50 16.36
CA SER A 714 -4.72 -1.78 17.76
C SER A 714 -4.36 -3.21 18.11
N TYR A 715 -4.48 -3.54 19.38
CA TYR A 715 -4.23 -4.86 19.93
C TYR A 715 -5.55 -5.49 20.36
N ILE A 716 -5.64 -6.82 20.34
CA ILE A 716 -6.64 -7.54 21.11
C ILE A 716 -5.93 -8.08 22.35
N MET A 717 -6.38 -7.64 23.53
CA MET A 717 -5.79 -8.02 24.80
C MET A 717 -6.69 -9.01 25.51
N MET A 718 -6.10 -9.89 26.32
CA MET A 718 -6.81 -10.82 27.18
C MET A 718 -6.17 -10.88 28.56
N ILE A 719 -7.01 -10.89 29.60
CA ILE A 719 -6.60 -11.20 30.96
C ILE A 719 -6.66 -12.71 31.16
N ASP A 720 -5.54 -13.33 31.45
CA ASP A 720 -5.40 -14.77 31.67
C ASP A 720 -4.26 -15.05 32.64
N ASP A 721 -4.48 -15.97 33.58
CA ASP A 721 -3.56 -16.24 34.70
C ASP A 721 -3.04 -14.98 35.41
N LEU A 722 -3.95 -14.02 35.69
CA LEU A 722 -3.67 -12.70 36.26
C LEU A 722 -2.64 -11.87 35.47
N ARG A 723 -2.46 -12.17 34.18
CA ARG A 723 -1.59 -11.45 33.25
C ARG A 723 -2.38 -10.94 32.07
N ILE A 724 -1.97 -9.78 31.57
CA ILE A 724 -2.52 -9.25 30.32
C ILE A 724 -1.62 -9.72 29.18
N LYS A 725 -2.18 -10.41 28.20
CA LYS A 725 -1.46 -10.86 26.99
C LYS A 725 -2.17 -10.41 25.73
N GLU A 726 -1.38 -10.17 24.68
CA GLU A 726 -1.87 -9.91 23.33
C GLU A 726 -2.36 -11.23 22.70
N LEU A 727 -3.42 -11.15 21.90
CA LEU A 727 -3.93 -12.25 21.09
C LEU A 727 -3.66 -11.99 19.61
N GLU A 728 -3.35 -13.08 18.88
CA GLU A 728 -3.07 -13.08 17.43
C GLU A 728 -4.29 -13.41 16.57
#